data_AF-A0A9N9VZD3-F1
#
_entry.id   AF-A0A9N9VZD3-F1
#
_cell.length_a   1.000
_cell.length_b   1.000
_cell.length_c   1.000
_cell.angle_alpha   90.00
_cell.angle_beta   90.00
_cell.angle_gamma   90.00
#
_symmetry.space_group_name_H-M   'P 1'
#
loop_
_entity.id
_entity.type
_entity.pdbx_description
1 polymer ?
#
loop_
_entity_poly.entity_id
_entity_poly.type
_entity_poly.pdbx_seq_one_letter_code
_entity_poly.pdbx_strand_id
1 'polypeptide(L)'
;MARPETPEAAEAHIKAIRKSKGFDVEPGLAGSIIDDLDKSLSIISEGLYQKSSRFLMEILQNADDCSYDDPTPTMELTYRNGRLRIDYNEVGFTRRDVEALCSISSTKLKSMNQTGEKGIGFKSVFKMSDQAQVLSGHYSFAFDAKRTLGTITPEWVVNAAKARPGFTSIILQIEGERKQNELIQELKSMGHKHLVFLRRLQQINIAIDDNQGKTWETTLNREDKDSAEGQRRIVTSSHDSQTLEYWIYPHIVKTMPPEPKRENHTESVILLAFPVRGEASPEPVVEQQDTYAVHPIRDYGFKFLVNADFLLVASRQDVDASSRWNETLRTSIMDAFQEALKHLSVGPLRYTWPRYMPIPLKLSGFFWTFGYDMKYKLRESPIVETAKGEMVTPLLARYVPPPLRDQDNTPLTLGPLTESKYLSKHYSDSDWKFLQSLHVQKLPDEDFLDDLHQLLSHGNCAAEKPELWHVQIAKVLIGFHQYKNKIKKLPLIPVNGGGWVSASTGNVFFRNGKEHTALGDLGVSFVDQDAAQNEDRKALFEMLEIAELSDSKLQSLILKKHAGTECSLLPAAHVLVSHAVFLFRSRWQSDPYSRTRTSFWVVPTTGDCLQAHQVYLKGEWDYYAHPCFTEFRREFPFLHRDYDSAVEPEETRNWISWLCKQLGVQSVSKMTPTLQKLVVKKHSKAGPTDLPAQDLIISHAKFLFQTGWISEDTPPKFYVVTEVGAYVQAKDVYLDTSTQQSFGKYFDDFRQRCQFLHKQYYGAVKKEEKERWLKWLHENIGVQDTSRLVPKLAELTYGECSESNQAQLPARDVLISHTVFLFRAKWVKPESHGDKFWVFTEGGQHVPAQQVYLDTAQQSSTREWYRRFRKEHRFLHVDYYHAVKPEEANSWLIWLRGQLGLWEVPRLVDASDPAMLSSDFRQILNSWQSKEFLMLLKDEWDSYERFFKDQIVGSDQNGTDNVLGYPHSTALRDQIGSAKVNCRGGLTYPLQDTFTIDFLPDGTDAAILSLHPLIEIPESQSADWTFLKQFGVTMKESVAMYLKTLDKVRGSTVSLKFISWLYGQIQERDGKEPGDLTYVI
;
A
#
# COMPACT_ATOMS: atom_id res chain seq x y z
N MET A 1 65.92 29.85 -19.88
CA MET A 1 65.90 30.91 -20.91
C MET A 1 65.83 32.24 -20.20
N ALA A 2 66.72 33.17 -20.56
CA ALA A 2 67.12 34.27 -19.69
C ALA A 2 66.18 35.49 -19.75
N ARG A 3 66.08 36.19 -18.62
CA ARG A 3 65.57 37.57 -18.54
C ARG A 3 66.59 38.50 -19.23
N PRO A 4 66.18 39.62 -19.84
CA PRO A 4 67.14 40.59 -20.35
C PRO A 4 67.98 41.15 -19.20
N GLU A 5 69.28 41.34 -19.42
CA GLU A 5 70.23 41.83 -18.40
C GLU A 5 70.32 43.36 -18.37
N THR A 6 69.86 44.04 -19.41
CA THR A 6 69.84 45.51 -19.50
C THR A 6 68.56 46.04 -20.15
N PRO A 7 68.18 47.31 -19.93
CA PRO A 7 67.08 47.97 -20.63
C PRO A 7 67.23 47.96 -22.15
N GLU A 8 68.45 48.15 -22.67
CA GLU A 8 68.72 48.17 -24.12
C GLU A 8 68.46 46.79 -24.74
N ALA A 9 68.81 45.70 -24.04
CA ALA A 9 68.52 44.34 -24.48
C ALA A 9 67.01 44.05 -24.48
N ALA A 10 66.26 44.63 -23.54
CA ALA A 10 64.81 44.53 -23.47
C ALA A 10 64.13 45.33 -24.61
N GLU A 11 64.60 46.55 -24.87
CA GLU A 11 64.11 47.40 -25.97
C GLU A 11 64.38 46.76 -27.33
N ALA A 12 65.60 46.23 -27.55
CA ALA A 12 65.95 45.52 -28.77
C ALA A 12 65.04 44.30 -29.00
N HIS A 13 64.65 43.60 -27.94
CA HIS A 13 63.70 42.50 -28.02
C HIS A 13 62.29 42.96 -28.45
N ILE A 14 61.78 44.05 -27.87
CA ILE A 14 60.49 44.64 -28.29
C ILE A 14 60.52 45.03 -29.78
N LYS A 15 61.59 45.68 -30.24
CA LYS A 15 61.78 46.03 -31.65
C LYS A 15 61.82 44.78 -32.55
N ALA A 16 62.47 43.70 -32.11
CA ALA A 16 62.50 42.44 -32.86
C ALA A 16 61.10 41.81 -33.01
N ILE A 17 60.28 41.83 -31.95
CA ILE A 17 58.89 41.35 -32.01
C ILE A 17 58.09 42.16 -33.04
N ARG A 18 58.17 43.50 -33.01
CA ARG A 18 57.47 44.38 -33.96
C ARG A 18 57.84 44.07 -35.41
N LYS A 19 59.13 43.94 -35.70
CA LYS A 19 59.63 43.57 -37.02
C LYS A 19 59.10 42.22 -37.49
N SER A 20 59.06 41.21 -36.61
CA SER A 20 58.54 39.87 -36.93
C SER A 20 57.04 39.84 -37.27
N LYS A 21 56.28 40.81 -36.75
CA LYS A 21 54.83 40.96 -36.98
C LYS A 21 54.49 41.83 -38.19
N GLY A 22 55.50 42.33 -38.93
CA GLY A 22 55.31 43.05 -40.18
C GLY A 22 55.05 44.55 -40.05
N PHE A 23 55.21 45.14 -38.86
CA PHE A 23 54.87 46.55 -38.61
C PHE A 23 55.95 47.57 -39.07
N ASP A 24 57.15 47.08 -39.40
CA ASP A 24 58.28 47.89 -39.86
C ASP A 24 58.70 47.54 -41.32
N VAL A 25 57.80 46.93 -42.10
CA VAL A 25 58.04 46.52 -43.51
C VAL A 25 57.23 47.42 -44.45
N GLU A 26 57.79 47.80 -45.60
CA GLU A 26 57.13 48.68 -46.60
C GLU A 26 55.73 48.19 -47.00
N PRO A 27 54.78 49.12 -47.28
CA PRO A 27 53.39 48.78 -47.55
C PRO A 27 53.27 48.04 -48.90
N GLY A 28 53.09 46.72 -48.85
CA GLY A 28 52.84 45.88 -50.02
C GLY A 28 52.09 44.58 -49.70
N LEU A 29 51.04 44.31 -50.50
CA LEU A 29 50.21 43.09 -50.66
C LEU A 29 49.62 42.37 -49.42
N ALA A 30 50.00 42.69 -48.18
CA ALA A 30 49.52 42.02 -46.97
C ALA A 30 48.40 42.78 -46.21
N GLY A 31 48.03 43.98 -46.65
CA GLY A 31 47.09 44.86 -45.94
C GLY A 31 45.71 44.24 -45.67
N SER A 32 45.12 43.56 -46.65
CA SER A 32 43.80 42.91 -46.47
C SER A 32 43.82 41.77 -45.44
N ILE A 33 44.90 40.98 -45.39
CA ILE A 33 45.05 39.88 -44.43
C ILE A 33 45.28 40.42 -43.02
N ILE A 34 46.06 41.49 -42.91
CA ILE A 34 46.30 42.19 -41.64
C ILE A 34 45.01 42.80 -41.12
N ASP A 35 44.22 43.45 -41.99
CA ASP A 35 42.92 44.02 -41.62
C ASP A 35 41.90 42.96 -41.21
N ASP A 36 41.83 41.82 -41.92
CA ASP A 36 40.93 40.72 -41.57
C ASP A 36 41.34 40.03 -40.26
N LEU A 37 42.64 39.94 -39.98
CA LEU A 37 43.18 39.44 -38.72
C LEU A 37 42.88 40.40 -37.57
N ASP A 38 43.04 41.71 -37.78
CA ASP A 38 42.74 42.75 -36.79
C ASP A 38 41.24 42.80 -36.46
N LYS A 39 40.37 42.74 -37.48
CA LYS A 39 38.92 42.60 -37.29
C LYS A 39 38.55 41.33 -36.53
N SER A 40 39.20 40.20 -36.84
CA SER A 40 38.97 38.94 -36.12
C SER A 40 39.40 39.04 -34.66
N LEU A 41 40.53 39.67 -34.36
CA LEU A 41 41.00 39.93 -33.00
C LEU A 41 40.04 40.83 -32.23
N SER A 42 39.51 41.87 -32.85
CA SER A 42 38.50 42.75 -32.25
C SER A 42 37.20 42.00 -31.95
N ILE A 43 36.69 41.19 -32.89
CA ILE A 43 35.49 40.35 -32.67
C ILE A 43 35.71 39.34 -31.54
N ILE A 44 36.88 38.72 -31.45
CA ILE A 44 37.24 37.77 -30.38
C ILE A 44 37.34 38.49 -29.03
N SER A 45 37.98 39.67 -28.98
CA SER A 45 38.16 40.44 -27.75
C SER A 45 36.85 41.05 -27.23
N GLU A 46 35.99 41.54 -28.13
CA GLU A 46 34.69 42.15 -27.79
C GLU A 46 33.59 41.10 -27.57
N GLY A 47 33.57 40.02 -28.36
CA GLY A 47 32.47 39.06 -28.44
C GLY A 47 32.57 37.84 -27.51
N LEU A 48 33.76 37.47 -27.03
CA LEU A 48 33.91 36.26 -26.19
C LEU A 48 33.42 36.46 -24.75
N TYR A 49 33.56 37.66 -24.19
CA TYR A 49 33.26 37.90 -22.78
C TYR A 49 31.98 38.73 -22.64
N GLN A 50 30.95 38.21 -21.97
CA GLN A 50 29.73 38.99 -21.70
C GLN A 50 29.97 40.08 -20.64
N LYS A 51 30.58 39.72 -19.50
CA LYS A 51 30.96 40.69 -18.45
C LYS A 51 32.26 41.41 -18.81
N SER A 52 32.33 42.70 -18.50
CA SER A 52 33.50 43.55 -18.73
C SER A 52 34.63 43.28 -17.73
N SER A 53 34.30 42.77 -16.53
CA SER A 53 35.24 42.54 -15.41
C SER A 53 36.04 41.24 -15.46
N ARG A 54 35.79 40.32 -16.41
CA ARG A 54 36.47 39.01 -16.49
C ARG A 54 37.99 39.11 -16.62
N PHE A 55 38.50 40.23 -17.15
CA PHE A 55 39.94 40.46 -17.27
C PHE A 55 40.66 40.39 -15.91
N LEU A 56 40.01 40.77 -14.80
CA LEU A 56 40.63 40.68 -13.46
C LEU A 56 41.00 39.23 -13.12
N MET A 57 40.14 38.27 -13.45
CA MET A 57 40.44 36.85 -13.22
C MET A 57 41.56 36.34 -14.12
N GLU A 58 41.64 36.80 -15.37
CA GLU A 58 42.73 36.45 -16.28
C GLU A 58 44.08 37.04 -15.81
N ILE A 59 44.08 38.26 -15.28
CA ILE A 59 45.29 38.87 -14.69
C ILE A 59 45.68 38.17 -13.38
N LEU A 60 44.70 37.81 -12.55
CA LEU A 60 44.92 37.03 -11.33
C LEU A 60 45.58 35.68 -11.65
N GLN A 61 45.10 35.00 -12.70
CA GLN A 61 45.70 33.76 -13.19
C GLN A 61 47.13 33.96 -13.70
N ASN A 62 47.36 35.03 -14.47
CA ASN A 62 48.69 35.34 -14.98
C ASN A 62 49.71 35.54 -13.85
N ALA A 63 49.30 36.23 -12.78
CA ALA A 63 50.12 36.38 -11.59
C ALA A 63 50.32 35.03 -10.87
N ASP A 64 49.27 34.23 -10.66
CA ASP A 64 49.38 32.92 -10.00
C ASP A 64 50.28 31.91 -10.75
N ASP A 65 50.38 32.05 -12.08
CA ASP A 65 51.26 31.27 -12.94
C ASP A 65 52.73 31.74 -12.91
N CYS A 66 53.04 32.87 -12.27
CA CYS A 66 54.40 33.42 -12.15
C CYS A 66 55.25 32.70 -11.10
N SER A 67 56.54 33.04 -11.09
CA SER A 67 57.51 32.61 -10.07
C SER A 67 57.77 33.74 -9.11
N TYR A 68 57.86 33.41 -7.82
CA TYR A 68 58.04 34.35 -6.72
C TYR A 68 59.21 33.88 -5.87
N ASP A 69 60.10 34.81 -5.52
CA ASP A 69 61.18 34.56 -4.54
C ASP A 69 60.68 34.83 -3.10
N ASP A 70 59.63 35.63 -2.97
CA ASP A 70 58.98 35.96 -1.70
C ASP A 70 58.12 34.78 -1.21
N PRO A 71 58.22 34.38 0.08
CA PRO A 71 57.36 33.35 0.66
C PRO A 71 55.87 33.72 0.66
N THR A 72 55.53 35.00 0.53
CA THR A 72 54.17 35.54 0.44
C THR A 72 53.93 36.23 -0.91
N PRO A 73 53.62 35.46 -1.97
CA PRO A 73 53.22 36.00 -3.26
C PRO A 73 52.00 36.92 -3.12
N THR A 74 52.18 38.19 -3.48
CA THR A 74 51.23 39.28 -3.22
C THR A 74 50.90 40.04 -4.50
N MET A 75 49.61 40.32 -4.68
CA MET A 75 49.10 41.23 -5.70
C MET A 75 48.52 42.49 -5.05
N GLU A 76 48.76 43.65 -5.65
CA GLU A 76 48.17 44.93 -5.26
C GLU A 76 47.36 45.51 -6.41
N LEU A 77 46.10 45.85 -6.14
CA LEU A 77 45.15 46.45 -7.06
C LEU A 77 44.83 47.86 -6.59
N THR A 78 45.39 48.88 -7.25
CA THR A 78 45.18 50.29 -6.89
C THR A 78 44.37 51.00 -7.97
N TYR A 79 43.18 51.46 -7.64
CA TYR A 79 42.34 52.28 -8.51
C TYR A 79 42.36 53.74 -8.08
N ARG A 80 42.71 54.65 -9.00
CA ARG A 80 42.71 56.10 -8.75
C ARG A 80 42.41 56.90 -10.02
N ASN A 81 41.42 57.79 -9.98
CA ASN A 81 41.10 58.74 -11.07
C ASN A 81 41.00 58.08 -12.46
N GLY A 82 40.25 56.97 -12.56
CA GLY A 82 40.08 56.23 -13.81
C GLY A 82 41.29 55.40 -14.25
N ARG A 83 42.34 55.29 -13.42
CA ARG A 83 43.51 54.44 -13.67
C ARG A 83 43.52 53.26 -12.71
N LEU A 84 43.60 52.05 -13.26
CA LEU A 84 43.85 50.83 -12.49
C LEU A 84 45.32 50.44 -12.64
N ARG A 85 46.02 50.31 -11.51
CA ARG A 85 47.39 49.79 -11.42
C ARG A 85 47.36 48.45 -10.71
N ILE A 86 47.96 47.45 -11.35
CA ILE A 86 48.05 46.07 -10.86
C ILE A 86 49.53 45.76 -10.68
N ASP A 87 49.98 45.56 -9.45
CA ASP A 87 51.36 45.19 -9.13
C ASP A 87 51.39 43.78 -8.53
N TYR A 88 52.33 42.92 -8.93
CA TYR A 88 52.59 41.65 -8.24
C TYR A 88 54.08 41.38 -8.12
N ASN A 89 54.52 40.87 -6.96
CA ASN A 89 55.93 40.74 -6.54
C ASN A 89 56.66 39.53 -7.17
N GLU A 90 56.39 39.27 -8.45
CA GLU A 90 57.07 38.19 -9.15
C GLU A 90 58.54 38.53 -9.48
N VAL A 91 59.27 37.50 -9.90
CA VAL A 91 60.69 37.58 -10.28
C VAL A 91 60.92 38.37 -11.60
N GLY A 92 59.87 38.59 -12.39
CA GLY A 92 59.84 39.42 -13.60
C GLY A 92 59.86 38.64 -14.92
N PHE A 93 59.40 39.28 -15.98
CA PHE A 93 59.12 38.66 -17.28
C PHE A 93 60.38 38.16 -18.01
N THR A 94 60.29 36.95 -18.54
CA THR A 94 61.26 36.42 -19.51
C THR A 94 60.91 36.85 -20.93
N ARG A 95 61.85 36.69 -21.87
CA ARG A 95 61.58 36.91 -23.30
C ARG A 95 60.35 36.14 -23.79
N ARG A 96 60.20 34.88 -23.36
CA ARG A 96 59.06 34.03 -23.71
C ARG A 96 57.73 34.55 -23.16
N ASP A 97 57.72 35.19 -21.99
CA ASP A 97 56.48 35.73 -21.43
C ASP A 97 56.00 36.92 -22.27
N VAL A 98 56.91 37.80 -22.68
CA VAL A 98 56.59 38.91 -23.60
C VAL A 98 56.13 38.38 -24.96
N GLU A 99 56.84 37.40 -25.54
CA GLU A 99 56.44 36.76 -26.81
C GLU A 99 55.04 36.13 -26.71
N ALA A 100 54.73 35.46 -25.59
CA ALA A 100 53.42 34.86 -25.35
C ALA A 100 52.32 35.91 -25.15
N LEU A 101 52.63 37.08 -24.59
CA LEU A 101 51.70 38.21 -24.59
C LEU A 101 51.47 38.75 -26.01
N CYS A 102 52.39 38.55 -26.95
CA CYS A 102 52.30 39.04 -28.33
C CYS A 102 51.77 37.99 -29.34
N SER A 103 51.34 36.81 -28.89
CA SER A 103 50.79 35.75 -29.74
C SER A 103 49.26 35.77 -29.81
N ILE A 104 48.72 35.30 -30.94
CA ILE A 104 47.26 35.16 -31.18
C ILE A 104 46.77 33.75 -30.79
N SER A 105 47.65 32.75 -30.85
CA SER A 105 47.38 31.36 -30.45
C SER A 105 48.14 30.99 -29.16
N SER A 106 47.50 30.19 -28.30
CA SER A 106 48.14 29.58 -27.14
C SER A 106 49.02 28.41 -27.60
N THR A 107 50.31 28.61 -27.78
CA THR A 107 51.24 27.57 -28.29
C THR A 107 51.96 26.77 -27.19
N LYS A 108 51.42 26.71 -25.97
CA LYS A 108 51.97 25.83 -24.92
C LYS A 108 51.13 24.57 -24.77
N LEU A 109 51.76 23.43 -25.05
CA LEU A 109 51.41 22.13 -24.49
C LEU A 109 51.25 22.30 -22.97
N LYS A 110 50.05 22.01 -22.44
CA LYS A 110 49.76 22.13 -21.01
C LYS A 110 50.63 21.13 -20.23
N SER A 111 51.58 21.63 -19.44
CA SER A 111 52.06 20.87 -18.28
C SER A 111 50.96 20.88 -17.22
N MET A 112 50.83 19.80 -16.45
CA MET A 112 49.86 19.64 -15.35
C MET A 112 49.84 20.83 -14.34
N ASN A 113 50.90 21.65 -14.35
CA ASN A 113 51.15 22.77 -13.43
C ASN A 113 50.98 24.18 -14.03
N GLN A 114 50.41 24.34 -15.23
CA GLN A 114 50.13 25.66 -15.83
C GLN A 114 48.68 25.74 -16.26
N THR A 115 47.93 26.69 -15.70
CA THR A 115 46.47 26.70 -15.80
C THR A 115 45.96 27.66 -16.89
N GLY A 116 46.77 28.64 -17.31
CA GLY A 116 46.39 29.63 -18.32
C GLY A 116 46.72 29.26 -19.79
N GLU A 117 45.79 29.57 -20.70
CA GLU A 117 46.08 29.74 -22.13
C GLU A 117 46.75 31.11 -22.34
N LYS A 118 48.08 31.18 -22.17
CA LYS A 118 48.82 32.44 -22.35
C LYS A 118 48.61 32.99 -23.77
N GLY A 119 48.14 34.24 -23.86
CA GLY A 119 47.95 34.98 -25.11
C GLY A 119 46.56 35.63 -25.23
N ILE A 120 45.49 34.84 -25.21
CA ILE A 120 44.11 35.34 -25.39
C ILE A 120 43.57 35.99 -24.10
N GLY A 121 43.88 35.43 -22.93
CA GLY A 121 43.40 35.94 -21.63
C GLY A 121 43.81 37.39 -21.36
N PHE A 122 45.07 37.75 -21.65
CA PHE A 122 45.55 39.13 -21.47
C PHE A 122 44.82 40.13 -22.37
N LYS A 123 44.35 39.73 -23.57
CA LYS A 123 43.64 40.66 -24.48
C LYS A 123 42.31 41.16 -23.92
N SER A 124 41.73 40.44 -22.97
CA SER A 124 40.49 40.88 -22.29
C SER A 124 40.62 42.23 -21.59
N VAL A 125 41.83 42.70 -21.26
CA VAL A 125 42.05 44.06 -20.71
C VAL A 125 41.57 45.15 -21.66
N PHE A 126 41.61 44.90 -22.98
CA PHE A 126 41.22 45.87 -24.00
C PHE A 126 39.71 46.12 -24.06
N LYS A 127 38.90 45.30 -23.38
CA LYS A 127 37.48 45.60 -23.16
C LYS A 127 37.30 46.80 -22.21
N MET A 128 38.24 47.00 -21.29
CA MET A 128 38.17 48.04 -20.27
C MET A 128 39.09 49.24 -20.54
N SER A 129 40.15 49.06 -21.33
CA SER A 129 41.14 50.10 -21.58
C SER A 129 41.68 50.03 -23.00
N ASP A 130 41.82 51.16 -23.67
CA ASP A 130 42.45 51.18 -25.01
C ASP A 130 43.97 51.02 -24.94
N GLN A 131 44.58 51.24 -23.77
CA GLN A 131 46.03 51.17 -23.59
C GLN A 131 46.39 50.34 -22.36
N ALA A 132 47.29 49.36 -22.55
CA ALA A 132 47.83 48.56 -21.45
C ALA A 132 49.35 48.73 -21.38
N GLN A 133 49.83 49.39 -20.34
CA GLN A 133 51.27 49.53 -20.07
C GLN A 133 51.76 48.43 -19.15
N VAL A 134 52.91 47.85 -19.49
CA VAL A 134 53.55 46.74 -18.76
C VAL A 134 54.98 47.14 -18.38
N LEU A 135 55.29 47.02 -17.09
CA LEU A 135 56.62 47.26 -16.51
C LEU A 135 57.04 46.00 -15.79
N SER A 136 58.16 45.39 -16.17
CA SER A 136 58.63 44.16 -15.53
C SER A 136 60.15 44.01 -15.68
N GLY A 137 60.88 44.11 -14.57
CA GLY A 137 62.34 44.15 -14.59
C GLY A 137 62.87 45.27 -15.50
N HIS A 138 63.59 44.90 -16.56
CA HIS A 138 64.10 45.85 -17.55
C HIS A 138 63.11 46.15 -18.70
N TYR A 139 61.95 45.48 -18.77
CA TYR A 139 60.94 45.76 -19.79
C TYR A 139 60.08 46.97 -19.42
N SER A 140 59.92 47.90 -20.37
CA SER A 140 58.97 49.02 -20.32
C SER A 140 58.29 49.19 -21.67
N PHE A 141 57.08 48.63 -21.81
CA PHE A 141 56.33 48.68 -23.06
C PHE A 141 54.83 48.85 -22.84
N ALA A 142 54.10 49.19 -23.90
CA ALA A 142 52.65 49.29 -23.90
C ALA A 142 52.04 48.68 -25.16
N PHE A 143 50.76 48.35 -25.07
CA PHE A 143 49.90 47.98 -26.18
C PHE A 143 48.83 49.06 -26.37
N ASP A 144 48.44 49.32 -27.61
CA ASP A 144 47.48 50.36 -27.99
C ASP A 144 46.44 49.76 -28.94
N ALA A 145 45.23 49.49 -28.43
CA ALA A 145 44.16 48.85 -29.18
C ALA A 145 43.61 49.72 -30.33
N LYS A 146 43.90 51.03 -30.35
CA LYS A 146 43.49 51.93 -31.44
C LYS A 146 44.35 51.80 -32.69
N ARG A 147 45.47 51.06 -32.62
CA ARG A 147 46.36 50.80 -33.75
C ARG A 147 46.09 49.42 -34.33
N THR A 148 46.27 49.27 -35.64
CA THR A 148 46.22 47.98 -36.33
C THR A 148 47.15 46.97 -35.65
N LEU A 149 46.66 45.78 -35.29
CA LEU A 149 47.40 44.77 -34.51
C LEU A 149 48.02 45.29 -33.20
N GLY A 150 47.61 46.45 -32.70
CA GLY A 150 48.22 47.11 -31.55
C GLY A 150 47.92 46.41 -30.23
N THR A 151 46.95 45.50 -30.22
CA THR A 151 46.72 44.57 -29.10
C THR A 151 47.82 43.52 -28.98
N ILE A 152 48.52 43.13 -30.06
CA ILE A 152 49.58 42.09 -30.07
C ILE A 152 50.98 42.63 -30.38
N THR A 153 51.08 43.92 -30.74
CA THR A 153 52.34 44.54 -31.17
C THR A 153 52.81 45.53 -30.09
N PRO A 154 53.81 45.18 -29.28
CA PRO A 154 54.24 46.02 -28.17
C PRO A 154 55.01 47.26 -28.65
N GLU A 155 54.95 48.33 -27.87
CA GLU A 155 55.68 49.58 -28.09
C GLU A 155 56.51 49.95 -26.88
N TRP A 156 57.79 50.23 -27.11
CA TRP A 156 58.67 50.68 -26.03
C TRP A 156 58.22 52.05 -25.50
N VAL A 157 58.13 52.20 -24.18
CA VAL A 157 57.69 53.43 -23.54
C VAL A 157 58.86 54.10 -22.81
N VAL A 158 59.25 55.28 -23.29
CA VAL A 158 60.36 56.08 -22.74
C VAL A 158 59.94 56.85 -21.48
N ASN A 159 58.73 57.43 -21.47
CA ASN A 159 58.16 58.16 -20.33
C ASN A 159 57.16 57.29 -19.57
N ALA A 160 57.62 56.13 -19.10
CA ALA A 160 56.76 55.19 -18.42
C ALA A 160 56.31 55.69 -17.05
N ALA A 161 55.19 55.14 -16.54
CA ALA A 161 54.86 55.29 -15.14
C ALA A 161 55.99 54.74 -14.26
N LYS A 162 56.10 55.25 -13.02
CA LYS A 162 57.16 54.83 -12.10
C LYS A 162 57.05 53.32 -11.82
N ALA A 163 58.03 52.57 -12.34
CA ALA A 163 58.20 51.15 -12.05
C ALA A 163 58.42 50.96 -10.56
N ARG A 164 57.80 49.91 -10.00
CA ARG A 164 58.02 49.53 -8.61
C ARG A 164 59.11 48.45 -8.58
N PRO A 165 60.25 48.68 -7.92
CA PRO A 165 61.31 47.69 -7.85
C PRO A 165 60.82 46.37 -7.26
N GLY A 166 61.14 45.25 -7.90
CA GLY A 166 60.74 43.91 -7.46
C GLY A 166 59.29 43.51 -7.81
N PHE A 167 58.57 44.32 -8.59
CA PHE A 167 57.21 44.03 -9.03
C PHE A 167 57.10 44.09 -10.55
N THR A 168 56.18 43.28 -11.07
CA THR A 168 55.58 43.50 -12.39
C THR A 168 54.36 44.40 -12.22
N SER A 169 54.29 45.48 -12.99
CA SER A 169 53.18 46.43 -12.99
C SER A 169 52.43 46.39 -14.32
N ILE A 170 51.11 46.26 -14.27
CA ILE A 170 50.20 46.45 -15.41
C ILE A 170 49.34 47.68 -15.10
N ILE A 171 49.31 48.63 -16.02
CA ILE A 171 48.61 49.91 -15.84
C ILE A 171 47.59 50.05 -16.97
N LEU A 172 46.34 50.22 -16.57
CA LEU A 172 45.18 50.33 -17.46
C LEU A 172 44.50 51.68 -17.24
N GLN A 173 44.19 52.37 -18.33
CA GLN A 173 43.39 53.59 -18.32
C GLN A 173 41.94 53.26 -18.64
N ILE A 174 41.05 53.36 -17.67
CA ILE A 174 39.65 52.94 -17.79
C ILE A 174 38.82 54.10 -18.34
N GLU A 175 38.35 53.96 -19.58
CA GLU A 175 37.58 54.99 -20.26
C GLU A 175 36.07 54.86 -19.99
N GLY A 176 35.45 55.97 -19.57
CA GLY A 176 34.00 56.07 -19.34
C GLY A 176 33.57 55.74 -17.91
N GLU A 177 32.70 56.59 -17.36
CA GLU A 177 32.20 56.49 -15.97
C GLU A 177 31.48 55.16 -15.70
N ARG A 178 30.75 54.62 -16.68
CA ARG A 178 30.09 53.31 -16.56
C ARG A 178 31.09 52.18 -16.32
N LYS A 179 32.14 52.07 -17.14
CA LYS A 179 33.17 51.02 -17.01
C LYS A 179 33.93 51.16 -15.68
N GLN A 180 34.20 52.40 -15.27
CA GLN A 180 34.82 52.69 -13.97
C GLN A 180 33.96 52.22 -12.80
N ASN A 181 32.66 52.54 -12.81
CA ASN A 181 31.73 52.08 -11.78
C ASN A 181 31.60 50.55 -11.75
N GLU A 182 31.50 49.90 -12.93
CA GLU A 182 31.48 48.44 -13.05
C GLU A 182 32.75 47.81 -12.44
N LEU A 183 33.93 48.36 -12.73
CA LEU A 183 35.21 47.90 -12.17
C LEU A 183 35.28 48.09 -10.65
N ILE A 184 34.89 49.25 -10.12
CA ILE A 184 34.92 49.53 -8.68
C ILE A 184 34.02 48.55 -7.93
N GLN A 185 32.83 48.26 -8.45
CA GLN A 185 31.93 47.29 -7.83
C GLN A 185 32.52 45.88 -7.83
N GLU A 186 33.19 45.47 -8.90
CA GLU A 186 33.88 44.18 -8.94
C GLU A 186 35.05 44.10 -7.95
N LEU A 187 35.91 45.13 -7.90
CA LEU A 187 37.02 45.17 -6.94
C LEU A 187 36.52 45.11 -5.49
N LYS A 188 35.36 45.72 -5.20
CA LYS A 188 34.71 45.65 -3.88
C LYS A 188 34.04 44.30 -3.61
N SER A 189 33.60 43.58 -4.64
CA SER A 189 33.00 42.24 -4.50
C SER A 189 34.04 41.11 -4.40
N MET A 190 35.31 41.39 -4.71
CA MET A 190 36.39 40.43 -4.53
C MET A 190 36.50 40.00 -3.06
N GLY A 191 36.15 38.74 -2.81
CA GLY A 191 36.25 38.12 -1.49
C GLY A 191 37.26 36.98 -1.43
N HIS A 192 37.40 36.42 -0.22
CA HIS A 192 38.32 35.33 0.11
C HIS A 192 38.23 34.10 -0.80
N LYS A 193 37.05 33.82 -1.38
CA LYS A 193 36.78 32.70 -2.30
C LYS A 193 37.69 32.69 -3.54
N HIS A 194 38.19 33.85 -3.98
CA HIS A 194 39.06 33.98 -5.16
C HIS A 194 40.47 33.41 -4.96
N LEU A 195 40.90 33.21 -3.70
CA LEU A 195 42.24 32.70 -3.36
C LEU A 195 42.27 31.18 -3.16
N VAL A 196 41.11 30.55 -2.89
CA VAL A 196 41.02 29.18 -2.34
C VAL A 196 41.71 28.12 -3.20
N PHE A 197 41.56 28.20 -4.53
CA PHE A 197 42.12 27.22 -5.47
C PHE A 197 43.30 27.75 -6.29
N LEU A 198 43.79 28.95 -5.97
CA LEU A 198 45.04 29.43 -6.56
C LEU A 198 46.21 28.58 -6.08
N ARG A 199 47.32 28.57 -6.81
CA ARG A 199 48.47 27.73 -6.47
C ARG A 199 49.54 28.49 -5.71
N ARG A 200 49.85 29.71 -6.12
CA ARG A 200 50.98 30.52 -5.64
C ARG A 200 50.54 31.75 -4.89
N LEU A 201 49.58 32.51 -5.43
CA LEU A 201 49.17 33.79 -4.86
C LEU A 201 48.50 33.59 -3.50
N GLN A 202 49.05 34.23 -2.47
CA GLN A 202 48.58 34.11 -1.09
C GLN A 202 47.86 35.37 -0.61
N GLN A 203 48.20 36.54 -1.15
CA GLN A 203 47.66 37.81 -0.70
C GLN A 203 47.22 38.71 -1.85
N ILE A 204 46.08 39.37 -1.69
CA ILE A 204 45.58 40.43 -2.58
C ILE A 204 45.24 41.66 -1.75
N ASN A 205 45.92 42.77 -2.00
CA ASN A 205 45.61 44.08 -1.42
C ASN A 205 44.85 44.90 -2.46
N ILE A 206 43.73 45.50 -2.07
CA ILE A 206 42.91 46.33 -2.96
C ILE A 206 42.76 47.70 -2.31
N ALA A 207 43.10 48.75 -3.06
CA ALA A 207 42.94 50.15 -2.65
C ALA A 207 42.19 50.92 -3.74
N ILE A 208 41.12 51.61 -3.37
CA ILE A 208 40.25 52.36 -4.27
C ILE A 208 40.11 53.78 -3.73
N ASP A 209 40.69 54.74 -4.43
CA ASP A 209 40.46 56.16 -4.18
C ASP A 209 39.13 56.57 -4.81
N ASP A 210 38.17 57.03 -4.01
CA ASP A 210 36.95 57.61 -4.53
C ASP A 210 37.17 59.03 -5.08
N ASN A 211 36.23 59.51 -5.90
CA ASN A 211 36.29 60.85 -6.48
C ASN A 211 36.13 61.99 -5.44
N GLN A 212 35.92 61.65 -4.15
CA GLN A 212 35.74 62.58 -3.03
C GLN A 212 36.96 62.59 -2.09
N GLY A 213 38.02 61.83 -2.39
CA GLY A 213 39.27 61.79 -1.64
C GLY A 213 39.28 60.81 -0.45
N LYS A 214 38.31 59.90 -0.34
CA LYS A 214 38.30 58.80 0.64
C LYS A 214 38.77 57.51 -0.03
N THR A 215 39.76 56.87 0.59
CA THR A 215 40.28 55.57 0.13
C THR A 215 39.53 54.43 0.82
N TRP A 216 39.03 53.47 0.04
CA TRP A 216 38.57 52.18 0.52
C TRP A 216 39.67 51.15 0.32
N GLU A 217 40.03 50.41 1.37
CA GLU A 217 41.08 49.40 1.32
C GLU A 217 40.58 48.06 1.87
N THR A 218 41.07 46.95 1.30
CA THR A 218 40.89 45.61 1.87
C THR A 218 42.10 44.75 1.55
N THR A 219 42.32 43.74 2.39
CA THR A 219 43.34 42.73 2.21
C THR A 219 42.68 41.36 2.29
N LEU A 220 42.93 40.53 1.29
CA LEU A 220 42.52 39.14 1.23
C LEU A 220 43.77 38.28 1.45
N ASN A 221 43.73 37.36 2.40
CA ASN A 221 44.83 36.46 2.71
C ASN A 221 44.40 35.00 2.61
N ARG A 222 45.37 34.16 2.26
CA ARG A 222 45.27 32.71 2.28
C ARG A 222 46.46 32.12 3.01
N GLU A 223 46.17 31.23 3.96
CA GLU A 223 47.14 30.42 4.67
C GLU A 223 46.86 28.94 4.41
N ASP A 224 47.86 28.22 3.90
CA ASP A 224 47.77 26.80 3.59
C ASP A 224 48.32 26.02 4.81
N LYS A 225 47.44 25.31 5.52
CA LYS A 225 47.78 24.45 6.66
C LYS A 225 47.70 22.98 6.23
N ASP A 226 48.85 22.31 6.18
CA ASP A 226 48.90 20.87 5.91
C ASP A 226 48.42 20.08 7.13
N SER A 227 47.63 19.03 6.91
CA SER A 227 47.23 18.08 7.95
C SER A 227 47.80 16.69 7.67
N ALA A 228 48.02 15.91 8.73
CA ALA A 228 48.68 14.60 8.68
C ALA A 228 47.89 13.51 7.90
N GLU A 229 46.64 13.76 7.50
CA GLU A 229 45.72 12.76 6.94
C GLU A 229 45.41 12.99 5.43
N GLY A 230 46.26 13.72 4.70
CA GLY A 230 46.04 13.98 3.27
C GLY A 230 44.94 15.00 2.95
N GLN A 231 44.31 15.58 3.98
CA GLN A 231 43.42 16.74 3.90
C GLN A 231 44.26 18.02 3.91
N ARG A 232 43.95 18.96 3.01
CA ARG A 232 44.50 20.33 3.08
C ARG A 232 43.50 21.25 3.77
N ARG A 233 43.96 22.04 4.72
CA ARG A 233 43.15 23.08 5.37
C ARG A 233 43.60 24.42 4.86
N ILE A 234 42.72 25.13 4.18
CA ILE A 234 43.00 26.49 3.69
C ILE A 234 42.22 27.46 4.55
N VAL A 235 42.93 28.35 5.25
CA VAL A 235 42.30 29.44 5.99
C VAL A 235 42.36 30.68 5.11
N THR A 236 41.22 31.31 4.95
CA THR A 236 41.13 32.59 4.25
C THR A 236 40.60 33.66 5.18
N SER A 237 41.10 34.88 5.03
CA SER A 237 40.68 36.02 5.85
C SER A 237 40.54 37.29 5.02
N SER A 238 39.66 38.18 5.48
CA SER A 238 39.52 39.55 4.97
C SER A 238 39.66 40.57 6.12
N HIS A 239 39.80 41.85 5.76
CA HIS A 239 39.94 42.97 6.71
C HIS A 239 38.82 43.03 7.77
N ASP A 240 37.63 42.48 7.51
CA ASP A 240 36.51 42.42 8.46
C ASP A 240 36.68 41.36 9.57
N SER A 241 37.88 40.77 9.73
CA SER A 241 38.21 39.71 10.70
C SER A 241 37.39 38.43 10.55
N GLN A 242 36.70 38.24 9.42
CA GLN A 242 36.01 37.00 9.12
C GLN A 242 37.02 36.00 8.55
N THR A 243 37.51 35.11 9.41
CA THR A 243 38.27 33.94 9.01
C THR A 243 37.30 32.83 8.61
N LEU A 244 37.50 32.26 7.42
CA LEU A 244 36.77 31.08 6.96
C LEU A 244 37.78 29.98 6.62
N GLU A 245 37.56 28.79 7.17
CA GLU A 245 38.39 27.63 6.93
C GLU A 245 37.73 26.72 5.88
N TYR A 246 38.54 26.21 4.96
CA TYR A 246 38.13 25.26 3.94
C TYR A 246 38.84 23.93 4.15
N TRP A 247 38.05 22.89 4.33
CA TRP A 247 38.52 21.51 4.42
C TRP A 247 38.52 20.91 3.02
N ILE A 248 39.71 20.75 2.43
CA ILE A 248 39.87 20.34 1.04
C ILE A 248 40.31 18.88 0.95
N TYR A 249 39.50 18.10 0.22
CA TYR A 249 39.74 16.68 -0.06
C TYR A 249 40.08 16.50 -1.54
N PRO A 250 41.32 16.09 -1.88
CA PRO A 250 41.71 15.77 -3.23
C PRO A 250 41.26 14.37 -3.63
N HIS A 251 40.82 14.22 -4.87
CA HIS A 251 40.46 12.94 -5.48
C HIS A 251 41.09 12.82 -6.86
N ILE A 252 41.85 11.75 -7.09
CA ILE A 252 42.56 11.51 -8.36
C ILE A 252 41.71 10.61 -9.25
N VAL A 253 41.34 11.13 -10.42
CA VAL A 253 40.66 10.39 -11.49
C VAL A 253 41.73 9.79 -12.40
N LYS A 254 41.89 8.46 -12.39
CA LYS A 254 42.98 7.77 -13.09
C LYS A 254 42.71 7.47 -14.58
N THR A 255 41.45 7.52 -15.00
CA THR A 255 41.02 7.05 -16.32
C THR A 255 40.24 8.14 -17.04
N MET A 256 40.95 9.16 -17.53
CA MET A 256 40.36 10.24 -18.31
C MET A 256 40.27 9.89 -19.79
N PRO A 257 39.19 10.29 -20.50
CA PRO A 257 39.07 10.09 -21.94
C PRO A 257 40.09 10.96 -22.69
N PRO A 258 40.51 10.54 -23.90
CA PRO A 258 41.39 11.36 -24.72
C PRO A 258 40.72 12.66 -25.12
N GLU A 259 41.42 13.79 -24.94
CA GLU A 259 40.93 15.14 -25.23
C GLU A 259 42.03 15.92 -25.99
N PRO A 260 41.76 16.43 -27.21
CA PRO A 260 42.74 17.19 -27.99
C PRO A 260 43.33 18.39 -27.26
N LYS A 261 42.56 19.05 -26.38
CA LYS A 261 43.06 20.18 -25.56
C LYS A 261 43.92 19.72 -24.37
N ARG A 262 44.13 18.42 -24.17
CA ARG A 262 44.85 17.78 -23.05
C ARG A 262 45.68 16.58 -23.55
N GLU A 263 46.47 16.78 -24.60
CA GLU A 263 47.32 15.73 -25.17
C GLU A 263 48.21 15.06 -24.10
N ASN A 264 48.21 13.72 -24.07
CA ASN A 264 48.99 12.86 -23.16
C ASN A 264 48.60 12.89 -21.66
N HIS A 265 47.45 13.45 -21.30
CA HIS A 265 46.96 13.40 -19.92
C HIS A 265 45.85 12.35 -19.75
N THR A 266 46.13 11.30 -18.98
CA THR A 266 45.14 10.25 -18.64
C THR A 266 44.60 10.39 -17.23
N GLU A 267 45.13 11.32 -16.42
CA GLU A 267 44.71 11.54 -15.04
C GLU A 267 44.28 13.00 -14.81
N SER A 268 43.37 13.22 -13.87
CA SER A 268 42.93 14.54 -13.43
C SER A 268 42.64 14.55 -11.93
N VAL A 269 42.56 15.74 -11.33
CA VAL A 269 42.32 15.91 -9.90
C VAL A 269 41.05 16.72 -9.68
N ILE A 270 40.18 16.21 -8.81
CA ILE A 270 39.00 16.90 -8.28
C ILE A 270 39.32 17.33 -6.85
N LEU A 271 39.06 18.58 -6.51
CA LEU A 271 39.18 19.11 -5.16
C LEU A 271 37.78 19.48 -4.66
N LEU A 272 37.36 18.88 -3.55
CA LEU A 272 36.14 19.24 -2.86
C LEU A 272 36.49 20.03 -1.60
N ALA A 273 36.03 21.27 -1.51
CA ALA A 273 36.30 22.14 -0.37
C ALA A 273 35.03 22.42 0.43
N PHE A 274 35.04 22.04 1.71
CA PHE A 274 33.93 22.23 2.64
C PHE A 274 34.19 23.43 3.53
N PRO A 275 33.37 24.50 3.47
CA PRO A 275 33.55 25.69 4.27
C PRO A 275 33.09 25.45 5.72
N VAL A 276 33.94 25.77 6.68
CA VAL A 276 33.79 25.52 8.12
C VAL A 276 34.08 26.79 8.90
N ARG A 277 33.31 27.04 9.96
CA ARG A 277 33.51 28.16 10.89
C ARG A 277 33.73 27.66 12.31
N GLY A 278 34.66 28.28 13.02
CA GLY A 278 34.97 28.00 14.43
C GLY A 278 36.07 26.94 14.59
N GLU A 279 37.20 27.32 15.19
CA GLU A 279 38.34 26.42 15.38
C GLU A 279 38.06 25.34 16.44
N ALA A 280 37.48 25.71 17.59
CA ALA A 280 37.25 24.79 18.71
C ALA A 280 35.99 23.91 18.53
N SER A 281 34.99 24.42 17.79
CA SER A 281 33.74 23.72 17.49
C SER A 281 33.38 23.98 16.02
N PRO A 282 33.93 23.18 15.09
CA PRO A 282 33.73 23.39 13.66
C PRO A 282 32.26 23.20 13.28
N GLU A 283 31.69 24.22 12.63
CA GLU A 283 30.32 24.22 12.13
C GLU A 283 30.30 24.43 10.61
N PRO A 284 29.48 23.67 9.86
CA PRO A 284 29.32 23.86 8.42
C PRO A 284 28.76 25.24 8.05
N VAL A 285 29.36 25.89 7.06
CA VAL A 285 28.79 27.12 6.48
C VAL A 285 27.88 26.76 5.31
N VAL A 286 26.58 26.98 5.51
CA VAL A 286 25.52 26.54 4.56
C VAL A 286 25.07 27.71 3.68
N GLU A 287 25.83 27.98 2.62
CA GLU A 287 25.50 28.98 1.62
C GLU A 287 25.74 28.43 0.20
N GLN A 288 25.24 29.10 -0.84
CA GLN A 288 25.54 28.71 -2.21
C GLN A 288 27.02 28.94 -2.53
N GLN A 289 27.63 27.97 -3.21
CA GLN A 289 29.05 27.99 -3.56
C GLN A 289 29.24 27.84 -5.07
N ASP A 290 30.20 28.59 -5.60
CA ASP A 290 30.58 28.49 -7.00
C ASP A 290 31.29 27.15 -7.29
N THR A 291 31.18 26.70 -8.53
CA THR A 291 32.06 25.68 -9.10
C THR A 291 33.25 26.36 -9.78
N TYR A 292 34.40 25.70 -9.72
CA TYR A 292 35.69 26.25 -10.09
C TYR A 292 36.37 25.42 -11.17
N ALA A 293 37.08 26.13 -12.04
CA ALA A 293 38.21 25.62 -12.81
C ALA A 293 39.37 26.57 -12.52
N VAL A 294 39.96 26.41 -11.33
CA VAL A 294 40.89 27.35 -10.64
C VAL A 294 40.21 28.65 -10.21
N HIS A 295 39.43 29.28 -11.08
CA HIS A 295 38.62 30.46 -10.79
C HIS A 295 37.13 30.14 -10.74
N PRO A 296 36.32 30.97 -10.06
CA PRO A 296 34.87 30.83 -10.08
C PRO A 296 34.33 30.85 -11.50
N ILE A 297 33.49 29.86 -11.81
CA ILE A 297 32.71 29.76 -13.05
C ILE A 297 31.34 30.39 -12.80
N ARG A 298 30.53 29.74 -11.95
CA ARG A 298 29.22 30.18 -11.46
C ARG A 298 28.69 29.25 -10.36
N ASP A 299 27.60 29.66 -9.74
CA ASP A 299 26.78 28.83 -8.84
C ASP A 299 25.95 27.81 -9.65
N TYR A 300 26.06 26.53 -9.26
CA TYR A 300 25.21 25.44 -9.77
C TYR A 300 24.25 24.89 -8.72
N GLY A 301 24.33 25.34 -7.47
CA GLY A 301 23.48 24.95 -6.35
C GLY A 301 24.21 24.19 -5.22
N PHE A 302 25.52 23.96 -5.34
CA PHE A 302 26.31 23.28 -4.30
C PHE A 302 26.42 24.12 -3.02
N LYS A 303 26.57 23.44 -1.88
CA LYS A 303 26.89 24.07 -0.57
C LYS A 303 28.35 23.89 -0.16
N PHE A 304 29.14 23.27 -1.02
CA PHE A 304 30.57 23.07 -0.93
C PHE A 304 31.18 23.43 -2.28
N LEU A 305 32.47 23.77 -2.33
CA LEU A 305 33.11 24.19 -3.57
C LEU A 305 33.63 22.95 -4.30
N VAL A 306 33.45 22.93 -5.61
CA VAL A 306 33.96 21.88 -6.50
C VAL A 306 34.96 22.52 -7.43
N ASN A 307 36.21 22.08 -7.40
CA ASN A 307 37.23 22.48 -8.36
C ASN A 307 37.73 21.27 -9.14
N ALA A 308 37.72 21.35 -10.47
CA ALA A 308 38.31 20.32 -11.33
C ALA A 308 38.79 20.95 -12.64
N ASP A 309 39.56 20.19 -13.43
CA ASP A 309 40.04 20.62 -14.75
C ASP A 309 38.91 20.59 -15.81
N PHE A 310 37.84 21.35 -15.59
CA PHE A 310 36.72 21.42 -16.53
C PHE A 310 37.11 22.14 -17.83
N LEU A 311 36.66 21.61 -18.96
CA LEU A 311 36.58 22.37 -20.20
C LEU A 311 35.39 23.33 -20.14
N LEU A 312 35.62 24.60 -20.47
CA LEU A 312 34.59 25.63 -20.43
C LEU A 312 34.12 25.97 -21.84
N VAL A 313 32.90 26.49 -21.95
CA VAL A 313 32.42 27.12 -23.20
C VAL A 313 33.24 28.37 -23.52
N ALA A 314 33.14 28.89 -24.75
CA ALA A 314 33.95 30.02 -25.22
C ALA A 314 33.86 31.27 -24.31
N SER A 315 32.71 31.51 -23.67
CA SER A 315 32.54 32.61 -22.71
C SER A 315 33.22 32.41 -21.36
N ARG A 316 33.69 31.18 -21.07
CA ARG A 316 34.26 30.73 -19.79
C ARG A 316 33.35 30.91 -18.57
N GLN A 317 32.04 31.08 -18.78
CA GLN A 317 31.03 31.24 -17.72
C GLN A 317 30.23 29.97 -17.42
N ASP A 318 30.39 28.92 -18.22
CA ASP A 318 29.70 27.64 -18.02
C ASP A 318 30.64 26.48 -18.38
N VAL A 319 30.36 25.30 -17.84
CA VAL A 319 31.06 24.06 -18.18
C VAL A 319 30.54 23.56 -19.53
N ASP A 320 31.45 23.13 -20.41
CA ASP A 320 31.08 22.57 -21.71
C ASP A 320 30.43 21.20 -21.54
N ALA A 321 29.11 21.16 -21.65
CA ALA A 321 28.32 19.95 -21.49
C ALA A 321 28.50 18.92 -22.63
N SER A 322 29.08 19.32 -23.76
CA SER A 322 29.33 18.41 -24.88
C SER A 322 30.61 17.58 -24.74
N SER A 323 31.44 17.90 -23.73
CA SER A 323 32.73 17.25 -23.53
C SER A 323 32.64 15.97 -22.70
N ARG A 324 33.11 14.86 -23.29
CA ARG A 324 33.26 13.55 -22.59
C ARG A 324 34.24 13.63 -21.41
N TRP A 325 35.23 14.51 -21.48
CA TRP A 325 36.16 14.79 -20.37
C TRP A 325 35.39 15.32 -19.16
N ASN A 326 34.53 16.32 -19.37
CA ASN A 326 33.70 16.88 -18.31
C ASN A 326 32.68 15.86 -17.79
N GLU A 327 32.06 15.06 -18.66
CA GLU A 327 31.15 13.98 -18.24
C GLU A 327 31.83 13.00 -17.28
N THR A 328 33.09 12.63 -17.56
CA THR A 328 33.91 11.76 -16.71
C THR A 328 34.25 12.42 -15.38
N LEU A 329 34.56 13.73 -15.38
CA LEU A 329 34.74 14.48 -14.13
C LEU A 329 33.44 14.51 -13.33
N ARG A 330 32.29 14.76 -13.97
CA ARG A 330 30.98 14.83 -13.30
C ARG A 330 30.63 13.54 -12.57
N THR A 331 30.86 12.39 -13.20
CA THR A 331 30.62 11.09 -12.57
C THR A 331 31.60 10.85 -11.42
N SER A 332 32.87 11.22 -11.61
CA SER A 332 33.93 11.04 -10.61
C SER A 332 33.81 11.97 -9.39
N ILE A 333 33.11 13.11 -9.50
CA ILE A 333 32.81 13.98 -8.34
C ILE A 333 32.03 13.23 -7.27
N MET A 334 31.20 12.25 -7.67
CA MET A 334 30.45 11.45 -6.71
C MET A 334 31.37 10.57 -5.87
N ASP A 335 32.35 9.97 -6.53
CA ASP A 335 33.32 9.09 -5.89
C ASP A 335 34.25 9.93 -4.99
N ALA A 336 34.62 11.14 -5.43
CA ALA A 336 35.32 12.14 -4.62
C ALA A 336 34.50 12.54 -3.38
N PHE A 337 33.20 12.74 -3.52
CA PHE A 337 32.31 13.12 -2.42
C PHE A 337 32.16 11.97 -1.41
N GLN A 338 32.00 10.73 -1.88
CA GLN A 338 31.97 9.55 -1.01
C GLN A 338 33.29 9.37 -0.23
N GLU A 339 34.43 9.64 -0.86
CA GLU A 339 35.72 9.60 -0.15
C GLU A 339 35.79 10.65 0.95
N ALA A 340 35.38 11.90 0.65
CA ALA A 340 35.31 12.96 1.66
C ALA A 340 34.35 12.61 2.82
N LEU A 341 33.23 11.95 2.52
CA LEU A 341 32.26 11.54 3.54
C LEU A 341 32.80 10.53 4.53
N LYS A 342 33.77 9.68 4.16
CA LYS A 342 34.42 8.75 5.11
C LYS A 342 35.09 9.50 6.27
N HIS A 343 35.59 10.70 6.01
CA HIS A 343 36.18 11.57 7.03
C HIS A 343 35.12 12.44 7.73
N LEU A 344 34.23 13.06 6.96
CA LEU A 344 33.20 13.96 7.50
C LEU A 344 32.21 13.26 8.43
N SER A 345 31.89 11.99 8.17
CA SER A 345 30.92 11.20 8.95
C SER A 345 31.46 10.64 10.26
N VAL A 346 32.78 10.68 10.49
CA VAL A 346 33.42 10.19 11.73
C VAL A 346 34.10 11.32 12.52
N GLY A 347 34.44 12.43 11.85
CA GLY A 347 35.11 13.58 12.44
C GLY A 347 34.21 14.50 13.28
N PRO A 348 34.70 15.73 13.56
CA PRO A 348 33.94 16.76 14.30
C PRO A 348 32.60 17.15 13.66
N LEU A 349 32.49 16.98 12.33
CA LEU A 349 31.29 17.30 11.55
C LEU A 349 30.32 16.11 11.41
N ARG A 350 30.53 14.99 12.11
CA ARG A 350 29.75 13.75 11.94
C ARG A 350 28.22 13.93 12.00
N TYR A 351 27.75 14.87 12.82
CA TYR A 351 26.32 15.14 13.01
C TYR A 351 25.80 16.29 12.16
N THR A 352 26.69 17.12 11.60
CA THR A 352 26.33 18.38 10.92
C THR A 352 26.69 18.41 9.44
N TRP A 353 27.55 17.50 8.95
CA TRP A 353 27.89 17.37 7.53
C TRP A 353 26.66 17.26 6.60
N PRO A 354 25.50 16.64 6.98
CA PRO A 354 24.34 16.58 6.11
C PRO A 354 23.83 17.97 5.68
N ARG A 355 24.19 19.03 6.39
CA ARG A 355 23.86 20.41 6.02
C ARG A 355 24.50 20.88 4.72
N TYR A 356 25.57 20.22 4.25
CA TYR A 356 26.15 20.47 2.92
C TYR A 356 25.30 19.90 1.77
N MET A 357 24.25 19.13 2.08
CA MET A 357 23.32 18.64 1.07
C MET A 357 22.41 19.77 0.58
N PRO A 358 22.34 20.03 -0.74
CA PRO A 358 21.42 21.03 -1.27
C PRO A 358 19.98 20.54 -1.12
N ILE A 359 19.11 21.35 -0.50
CA ILE A 359 17.66 21.07 -0.37
C ILE A 359 16.86 22.20 -1.02
N PRO A 360 16.04 21.93 -2.04
CA PRO A 360 15.89 20.65 -2.73
C PRO A 360 17.19 20.26 -3.47
N LEU A 361 17.39 18.96 -3.74
CA LEU A 361 18.53 18.40 -4.50
C LEU A 361 18.45 18.76 -6.01
N LYS A 362 18.17 20.03 -6.32
CA LYS A 362 18.06 20.58 -7.67
C LYS A 362 19.30 21.40 -7.97
N LEU A 363 20.29 20.74 -8.55
CA LEU A 363 21.41 21.42 -9.19
C LEU A 363 20.99 21.90 -10.58
N SER A 364 21.57 23.01 -11.04
CA SER A 364 21.28 23.59 -12.35
C SER A 364 22.30 23.16 -13.40
N GLY A 365 22.01 23.45 -14.67
CA GLY A 365 22.97 23.32 -15.78
C GLY A 365 23.64 21.95 -15.86
N PHE A 366 24.93 21.92 -16.13
CA PHE A 366 25.72 20.70 -16.32
C PHE A 366 25.59 19.64 -15.21
N PHE A 367 25.34 20.04 -13.96
CA PHE A 367 25.25 19.14 -12.81
C PHE A 367 23.82 18.68 -12.47
N TRP A 368 22.82 18.97 -13.31
CA TRP A 368 21.42 18.65 -12.98
C TRP A 368 21.16 17.17 -12.66
N THR A 369 21.86 16.25 -13.34
CA THR A 369 21.79 14.79 -13.10
C THR A 369 22.45 14.37 -11.79
N PHE A 370 23.51 15.08 -11.37
CA PHE A 370 24.30 14.74 -10.19
C PHE A 370 23.47 14.77 -8.90
N GLY A 371 22.50 15.69 -8.78
CA GLY A 371 21.62 15.76 -7.61
C GLY A 371 20.81 14.48 -7.39
N TYR A 372 20.34 13.84 -8.47
CA TYR A 372 19.63 12.57 -8.42
C TYR A 372 20.57 11.41 -8.07
N ASP A 373 21.74 11.35 -8.71
CA ASP A 373 22.76 10.33 -8.46
C ASP A 373 23.22 10.36 -6.99
N MET A 374 23.39 11.56 -6.42
CA MET A 374 23.76 11.78 -5.02
C MET A 374 22.71 11.20 -4.07
N LYS A 375 21.43 11.47 -4.35
CA LYS A 375 20.33 10.95 -3.54
C LYS A 375 20.30 9.41 -3.53
N TYR A 376 20.57 8.79 -4.67
CA TYR A 376 20.52 7.34 -4.84
C TYR A 376 21.73 6.65 -4.19
N LYS A 377 22.96 7.14 -4.42
CA LYS A 377 24.17 6.51 -3.87
C LYS A 377 24.29 6.69 -2.35
N LEU A 378 23.92 7.86 -1.82
CA LEU A 378 24.10 8.14 -0.39
C LEU A 378 23.14 7.37 0.50
N ARG A 379 21.92 7.08 0.03
CA ARG A 379 20.92 6.33 0.82
C ARG A 379 21.37 4.89 1.17
N GLU A 380 22.30 4.34 0.37
CA GLU A 380 22.86 2.98 0.50
C GLU A 380 24.25 2.98 1.16
N SER A 381 24.82 4.16 1.44
CA SER A 381 26.16 4.29 2.03
C SER A 381 26.07 4.38 3.57
N PRO A 382 26.95 3.71 4.34
CA PRO A 382 26.93 3.76 5.80
C PRO A 382 27.51 5.09 6.33
N ILE A 383 26.66 6.11 6.43
CA ILE A 383 27.06 7.52 6.65
C ILE A 383 26.32 8.22 7.79
N VAL A 384 25.40 7.53 8.48
CA VAL A 384 24.69 8.07 9.65
C VAL A 384 24.94 7.19 10.88
N GLU A 385 25.11 7.82 12.03
CA GLU A 385 25.41 7.15 13.30
C GLU A 385 24.11 6.81 14.06
N THR A 386 24.04 5.57 14.53
CA THR A 386 22.92 5.07 15.36
C THR A 386 23.14 5.36 16.85
N ALA A 387 22.12 5.15 17.67
CA ALA A 387 22.22 5.28 19.12
C ALA A 387 23.25 4.31 19.74
N LYS A 388 23.56 3.19 19.06
CA LYS A 388 24.63 2.25 19.42
C LYS A 388 26.05 2.77 19.08
N GLY A 389 26.16 3.83 18.28
CA GLY A 389 27.44 4.32 17.75
C GLY A 389 27.91 3.59 16.50
N GLU A 390 27.05 2.80 15.86
CA GLU A 390 27.35 2.12 14.59
C GLU A 390 26.95 3.00 13.40
N MET A 391 27.80 3.02 12.37
CA MET A 391 27.52 3.69 11.10
C MET A 391 26.64 2.81 10.23
N VAL A 392 25.44 3.28 9.91
CA VAL A 392 24.44 2.56 9.10
C VAL A 392 24.02 3.37 7.89
N THR A 393 23.31 2.72 6.97
CA THR A 393 22.74 3.41 5.81
C THR A 393 21.53 4.25 6.24
N PRO A 394 21.31 5.43 5.64
CA PRO A 394 20.14 6.27 5.93
C PRO A 394 18.80 5.52 5.83
N LEU A 395 18.68 4.54 4.92
CA LEU A 395 17.48 3.71 4.76
C LEU A 395 17.12 2.88 6.00
N LEU A 396 18.12 2.42 6.75
CA LEU A 396 17.93 1.58 7.94
C LEU A 396 17.74 2.42 9.21
N ALA A 397 18.26 3.65 9.21
CA ALA A 397 18.11 4.56 10.34
C ALA A 397 16.66 5.05 10.49
N ARG A 398 16.25 5.23 11.74
CA ARG A 398 14.97 5.85 12.11
C ARG A 398 15.21 7.07 12.98
N TYR A 399 14.61 8.18 12.57
CA TYR A 399 14.52 9.37 13.39
C TYR A 399 13.30 9.25 14.31
N VAL A 400 13.56 9.23 15.61
CA VAL A 400 12.52 9.22 16.64
C VAL A 400 12.07 10.66 16.89
N PRO A 401 10.81 11.05 16.70
CA PRO A 401 10.36 12.43 16.95
C PRO A 401 10.43 12.85 18.42
N PRO A 402 10.57 14.15 18.74
CA PRO A 402 10.65 14.64 20.13
C PRO A 402 9.52 14.17 21.06
N PRO A 403 8.24 14.07 20.64
CA PRO A 403 7.18 13.54 21.51
C PRO A 403 7.39 12.09 21.97
N LEU A 404 8.23 11.31 21.28
CA LEU A 404 8.51 9.90 21.59
C LEU A 404 9.84 9.72 22.36
N ARG A 405 10.39 10.82 22.88
CA ARG A 405 11.64 10.86 23.65
C ARG A 405 11.36 11.31 25.08
N ASP A 406 12.30 11.00 25.98
CA ASP A 406 12.30 11.49 27.36
C ASP A 406 12.89 12.91 27.48
N GLN A 407 13.09 13.37 28.71
CA GLN A 407 13.62 14.72 29.01
C GLN A 407 15.10 14.88 28.60
N ASP A 408 15.84 13.78 28.49
CA ASP A 408 17.26 13.74 28.09
C ASP A 408 17.44 13.53 26.58
N ASN A 409 16.36 13.70 25.81
CA ASN A 409 16.29 13.48 24.38
C ASN A 409 16.57 12.02 23.96
N THR A 410 16.34 11.06 24.85
CA THR A 410 16.52 9.63 24.60
C THR A 410 15.18 9.00 24.18
N PRO A 411 15.12 8.20 23.11
CA PRO A 411 13.89 7.52 22.72
C PRO A 411 13.30 6.67 23.84
N LEU A 412 11.98 6.76 24.08
CA LEU A 412 11.30 6.02 25.14
C LEU A 412 11.37 4.50 24.94
N THR A 413 11.52 4.05 23.70
CA THR A 413 11.64 2.64 23.29
C THR A 413 13.08 2.21 23.02
N LEU A 414 14.08 2.98 23.46
CA LEU A 414 15.48 2.61 23.27
C LEU A 414 15.83 1.36 24.09
N GLY A 415 16.41 0.37 23.43
CA GLY A 415 16.91 -0.87 24.02
C GLY A 415 17.77 -1.66 23.03
N PRO A 416 18.24 -2.86 23.40
CA PRO A 416 19.19 -3.64 22.59
C PRO A 416 18.73 -3.96 21.16
N LEU A 417 17.41 -4.01 20.93
CA LEU A 417 16.81 -4.28 19.61
C LEU A 417 16.63 -3.02 18.76
N THR A 418 16.59 -1.83 19.37
CA THR A 418 16.31 -0.56 18.69
C THR A 418 17.54 0.34 18.59
N GLU A 419 18.59 0.13 19.40
CA GLU A 419 19.81 0.95 19.42
C GLU A 419 20.57 0.97 18.09
N SER A 420 20.50 -0.11 17.30
CA SER A 420 21.09 -0.22 15.95
C SER A 420 20.19 0.34 14.84
N LYS A 421 18.96 0.72 15.17
CA LYS A 421 17.95 1.25 14.23
C LYS A 421 17.75 2.75 14.45
N TYR A 422 17.74 3.21 15.69
CA TYR A 422 17.46 4.60 16.03
C TYR A 422 18.70 5.48 15.79
N LEU A 423 18.46 6.66 15.23
CA LEU A 423 19.50 7.67 15.00
C LEU A 423 20.07 8.16 16.34
N SER A 424 21.37 8.47 16.37
CA SER A 424 22.02 9.05 17.55
C SER A 424 21.34 10.34 18.02
N LYS A 425 21.23 10.52 19.35
CA LYS A 425 20.62 11.70 19.97
C LYS A 425 21.42 13.00 19.76
N HIS A 426 22.64 12.90 19.24
CA HIS A 426 23.51 14.04 18.96
C HIS A 426 23.16 14.74 17.64
N TYR A 427 22.34 14.13 16.77
CA TYR A 427 21.77 14.83 15.64
C TYR A 427 20.72 15.85 16.11
N SER A 428 20.83 17.09 15.65
CA SER A 428 19.88 18.14 15.96
C SER A 428 18.54 17.93 15.25
N ASP A 429 17.43 18.19 15.93
CA ASP A 429 16.09 18.13 15.33
C ASP A 429 15.92 19.18 14.21
N SER A 430 16.65 20.31 14.28
CA SER A 430 16.68 21.31 13.21
C SER A 430 17.26 20.78 11.89
N ASP A 431 18.08 19.71 11.97
CA ASP A 431 18.73 19.07 10.83
C ASP A 431 17.92 17.93 10.22
N TRP A 432 16.74 17.64 10.78
CA TRP A 432 15.84 16.59 10.30
C TRP A 432 15.57 16.69 8.79
N LYS A 433 15.39 17.89 8.25
CA LYS A 433 15.16 18.10 6.80
C LYS A 433 16.29 17.54 5.92
N PHE A 434 17.55 17.62 6.38
CA PHE A 434 18.71 17.07 5.68
C PHE A 434 18.75 15.55 5.77
N LEU A 435 18.50 15.00 6.95
CA LEU A 435 18.42 13.55 7.15
C LEU A 435 17.26 12.94 6.35
N GLN A 436 16.11 13.60 6.31
CA GLN A 436 14.95 13.19 5.51
C GLN A 436 15.28 13.17 4.01
N SER A 437 16.04 14.15 3.52
CA SER A 437 16.49 14.20 2.11
C SER A 437 17.40 13.03 1.73
N LEU A 438 18.11 12.47 2.72
CA LEU A 438 18.94 11.26 2.59
C LEU A 438 18.13 9.96 2.70
N HIS A 439 16.80 10.05 2.90
CA HIS A 439 15.87 8.94 3.15
C HIS A 439 15.94 8.32 4.56
N VAL A 440 16.45 9.04 5.55
CA VAL A 440 16.18 8.67 6.95
C VAL A 440 14.67 8.74 7.17
N GLN A 441 14.08 7.66 7.64
CA GLN A 441 12.64 7.58 7.86
C GLN A 441 12.28 8.07 9.25
N LYS A 442 11.20 8.83 9.36
CA LYS A 442 10.58 9.14 10.65
C LYS A 442 9.98 7.85 11.19
N LEU A 443 10.19 7.54 12.47
CA LEU A 443 9.59 6.38 13.12
C LEU A 443 8.06 6.45 12.99
N PRO A 444 7.40 5.49 12.31
CA PRO A 444 5.94 5.40 12.28
C PRO A 444 5.35 5.10 13.66
N ASP A 445 4.14 5.60 13.92
CA ASP A 445 3.45 5.36 15.21
C ASP A 445 3.21 3.86 15.45
N GLU A 446 2.95 3.09 14.39
CA GLU A 446 2.78 1.64 14.46
C GLU A 446 4.08 0.91 14.82
N ASP A 447 5.19 1.23 14.14
CA ASP A 447 6.51 0.69 14.45
C ASP A 447 6.93 1.01 15.89
N PHE A 448 6.59 2.20 16.40
CA PHE A 448 6.84 2.56 17.79
C PHE A 448 6.12 1.62 18.78
N LEU A 449 4.85 1.26 18.49
CA LEU A 449 4.09 0.34 19.33
C LEU A 449 4.66 -1.08 19.29
N ASP A 450 5.14 -1.52 18.13
CA ASP A 450 5.77 -2.83 17.98
C ASP A 450 7.15 -2.85 18.68
N ASP A 451 7.95 -1.79 18.55
CA ASP A 451 9.21 -1.60 19.27
C ASP A 451 8.97 -1.58 20.81
N LEU A 452 7.91 -0.91 21.28
CA LEU A 452 7.50 -0.90 22.69
C LEU A 452 7.07 -2.28 23.18
N HIS A 453 6.26 -3.01 22.41
CA HIS A 453 5.87 -4.37 22.75
C HIS A 453 7.09 -5.30 22.88
N GLN A 454 8.05 -5.19 21.95
CA GLN A 454 9.28 -5.98 21.99
C GLN A 454 10.14 -5.63 23.21
N LEU A 455 10.30 -4.34 23.53
CA LEU A 455 11.01 -3.87 24.73
C LEU A 455 10.43 -4.48 26.00
N LEU A 456 9.10 -4.47 26.14
CA LEU A 456 8.39 -5.00 27.29
C LEU A 456 8.44 -6.54 27.37
N SER A 457 8.63 -7.21 26.24
CA SER A 457 8.69 -8.69 26.17
C SER A 457 10.09 -9.26 26.41
N HIS A 458 11.16 -8.52 26.06
CA HIS A 458 12.55 -9.00 26.12
C HIS A 458 13.32 -8.34 27.27
N GLY A 459 13.18 -8.89 28.49
CA GLY A 459 14.14 -8.72 29.58
C GLY A 459 14.33 -7.29 30.15
N ASN A 460 13.50 -6.33 29.74
CA ASN A 460 13.48 -4.96 30.25
C ASN A 460 12.04 -4.70 30.70
N CYS A 461 11.64 -5.39 31.77
CA CYS A 461 10.24 -5.47 32.15
C CYS A 461 9.70 -4.09 32.53
N ALA A 462 8.39 -3.88 32.36
CA ALA A 462 7.75 -2.62 32.77
C ALA A 462 8.10 -2.24 34.22
N ALA A 463 8.36 -3.22 35.10
CA ALA A 463 8.76 -3.00 36.49
C ALA A 463 10.14 -2.34 36.68
N GLU A 464 11.06 -2.49 35.73
CA GLU A 464 12.42 -1.94 35.83
C GLU A 464 12.50 -0.47 35.37
N LYS A 465 11.44 0.06 34.76
CA LYS A 465 11.39 1.43 34.27
C LYS A 465 11.04 2.41 35.38
N PRO A 466 11.59 3.64 35.37
CA PRO A 466 11.28 4.65 36.37
C PRO A 466 9.86 5.19 36.19
N GLU A 467 9.25 5.70 37.27
CA GLU A 467 7.88 6.23 37.24
C GLU A 467 7.67 7.33 36.19
N LEU A 468 8.66 8.21 36.00
CA LEU A 468 8.62 9.27 34.99
C LEU A 468 8.48 8.73 33.56
N TRP A 469 9.07 7.56 33.27
CA TRP A 469 8.94 6.91 31.97
C TRP A 469 7.50 6.43 31.74
N HIS A 470 6.86 5.85 32.76
CA HIS A 470 5.46 5.41 32.67
C HIS A 470 4.50 6.57 32.42
N VAL A 471 4.73 7.71 33.05
CA VAL A 471 3.94 8.94 32.84
C VAL A 471 4.09 9.44 31.40
N GLN A 472 5.31 9.45 30.86
CA GLN A 472 5.56 9.88 29.48
C GLN A 472 4.95 8.94 28.45
N ILE A 473 5.12 7.62 28.63
CA ILE A 473 4.48 6.61 27.79
C ILE A 473 2.95 6.75 27.84
N ALA A 474 2.36 7.02 29.01
CA ALA A 474 0.93 7.24 29.11
C ALA A 474 0.46 8.42 28.24
N LYS A 475 1.15 9.56 28.29
CA LYS A 475 0.85 10.73 27.44
C LYS A 475 0.91 10.41 25.95
N VAL A 476 1.95 9.70 25.53
CA VAL A 476 2.14 9.29 24.13
C VAL A 476 1.02 8.35 23.68
N LEU A 477 0.73 7.32 24.47
CA LEU A 477 -0.26 6.29 24.14
C LEU A 477 -1.71 6.83 24.14
N ILE A 478 -2.02 7.85 24.95
CA ILE A 478 -3.30 8.56 24.89
C ILE A 478 -3.47 9.24 23.52
N GLY A 479 -2.41 9.83 22.97
CA GLY A 479 -2.40 10.37 21.60
C GLY A 479 -2.68 9.32 20.53
N PHE A 480 -2.32 8.06 20.79
CA PHE A 480 -2.46 6.92 19.87
C PHE A 480 -3.76 6.13 20.03
N HIS A 481 -4.84 6.77 20.51
CA HIS A 481 -6.16 6.16 20.72
C HIS A 481 -6.71 5.35 19.52
N GLN A 482 -6.37 5.71 18.28
CA GLN A 482 -6.72 4.94 17.08
C GLN A 482 -6.16 3.51 17.06
N TYR A 483 -5.06 3.25 17.77
CA TYR A 483 -4.42 1.93 17.92
C TYR A 483 -4.78 1.22 19.23
N LYS A 484 -5.87 1.63 19.90
CA LYS A 484 -6.31 1.11 21.21
C LYS A 484 -6.25 -0.42 21.34
N ASN A 485 -6.60 -1.18 20.30
CA ASN A 485 -6.56 -2.64 20.32
C ASN A 485 -5.14 -3.24 20.40
N LYS A 486 -4.13 -2.57 19.81
CA LYS A 486 -2.71 -2.95 19.98
C LYS A 486 -2.22 -2.55 21.37
N ILE A 487 -2.53 -1.33 21.81
CA ILE A 487 -2.13 -0.82 23.14
C ILE A 487 -2.69 -1.71 24.25
N LYS A 488 -3.93 -2.21 24.11
CA LYS A 488 -4.56 -3.13 25.05
C LYS A 488 -3.77 -4.41 25.30
N LYS A 489 -2.86 -4.82 24.40
CA LYS A 489 -2.04 -6.03 24.55
C LYS A 489 -0.73 -5.80 25.32
N LEU A 490 -0.36 -4.55 25.55
CA LEU A 490 0.91 -4.20 26.21
C LEU A 490 0.81 -4.45 27.72
N PRO A 491 1.80 -5.12 28.34
CA PRO A 491 1.83 -5.37 29.78
C PRO A 491 2.28 -4.12 30.56
N LEU A 492 1.46 -3.05 30.53
CA LEU A 492 1.78 -1.73 31.10
C LEU A 492 1.04 -1.41 32.41
N ILE A 493 0.16 -2.29 32.88
CA ILE A 493 -0.67 -2.03 34.06
C ILE A 493 -0.09 -2.75 35.26
N PRO A 494 0.44 -2.06 36.28
CA PRO A 494 0.86 -2.68 37.52
C PRO A 494 -0.37 -3.09 38.34
N VAL A 495 -0.31 -4.27 38.95
CA VAL A 495 -1.39 -4.78 39.82
C VAL A 495 -0.90 -5.05 41.24
N ASN A 496 -1.82 -4.96 42.19
CA ASN A 496 -1.58 -5.28 43.60
C ASN A 496 -1.05 -6.72 43.74
N GLY A 497 0.22 -6.85 44.11
CA GLY A 497 0.96 -8.13 44.09
C GLY A 497 2.29 -8.09 43.31
N GLY A 498 2.62 -6.94 42.69
CA GLY A 498 3.92 -6.69 42.06
C GLY A 498 4.04 -7.16 40.61
N GLY A 499 2.96 -7.71 40.03
CA GLY A 499 2.90 -8.13 38.63
C GLY A 499 2.51 -7.01 37.68
N TRP A 500 2.83 -7.18 36.40
CA TRP A 500 2.44 -6.28 35.31
C TRP A 500 1.58 -7.04 34.30
N VAL A 501 0.40 -6.50 34.00
CA VAL A 501 -0.60 -7.16 33.16
C VAL A 501 -1.03 -6.28 32.01
N SER A 502 -1.64 -6.94 31.02
CA SER A 502 -2.22 -6.33 29.84
C SER A 502 -3.72 -6.08 30.03
N ALA A 503 -4.26 -4.99 29.48
CA ALA A 503 -5.69 -4.69 29.53
C ALA A 503 -6.53 -5.74 28.79
N SER A 504 -5.95 -6.45 27.82
CA SER A 504 -6.58 -7.53 27.07
C SER A 504 -6.98 -8.73 27.94
N THR A 505 -6.42 -8.86 29.14
CA THR A 505 -6.79 -9.92 30.10
C THR A 505 -8.23 -9.77 30.60
N GLY A 506 -8.81 -8.55 30.57
CA GLY A 506 -10.22 -8.29 30.86
C GLY A 506 -10.64 -8.39 32.34
N ASN A 507 -9.72 -8.77 33.24
CA ASN A 507 -9.98 -8.99 34.67
C ASN A 507 -9.27 -7.96 35.56
N VAL A 508 -8.93 -6.79 35.03
CA VAL A 508 -8.21 -5.73 35.74
C VAL A 508 -9.15 -4.56 36.00
N PHE A 509 -9.24 -4.11 37.25
CA PHE A 509 -10.19 -3.07 37.67
C PHE A 509 -9.56 -2.07 38.65
N PHE A 510 -10.15 -0.88 38.75
CA PHE A 510 -9.88 0.03 39.85
C PHE A 510 -10.52 -0.48 41.14
N ARG A 511 -9.83 -0.28 42.27
CA ARG A 511 -10.33 -0.70 43.59
C ARG A 511 -11.49 0.19 44.02
N ASN A 512 -12.65 -0.43 44.26
CA ASN A 512 -13.78 0.22 44.91
C ASN A 512 -13.74 -0.10 46.41
N GLY A 513 -14.08 0.85 47.30
CA GLY A 513 -13.96 0.72 48.76
C GLY A 513 -14.86 -0.34 49.42
N LYS A 514 -15.49 -1.23 48.67
CA LYS A 514 -16.35 -2.32 49.14
C LYS A 514 -15.57 -3.64 49.18
N GLU A 515 -15.53 -4.31 50.32
CA GLU A 515 -15.00 -5.67 50.40
C GLU A 515 -15.99 -6.66 49.77
N HIS A 516 -15.60 -7.27 48.66
CA HIS A 516 -16.37 -8.34 48.05
C HIS A 516 -15.79 -9.69 48.52
N THR A 517 -16.50 -10.37 49.41
CA THR A 517 -16.09 -11.67 49.98
C THR A 517 -16.01 -12.81 48.97
N ALA A 518 -16.60 -12.65 47.78
CA ALA A 518 -16.66 -13.66 46.70
C ALA A 518 -15.52 -13.56 45.66
N LEU A 519 -14.44 -12.79 45.93
CA LEU A 519 -13.38 -12.52 44.93
C LEU A 519 -12.30 -13.61 44.80
N GLY A 520 -12.21 -14.52 45.77
CA GLY A 520 -11.00 -15.33 46.01
C GLY A 520 -10.52 -16.20 44.84
N ASP A 521 -11.40 -16.61 43.93
CA ASP A 521 -11.09 -17.55 42.85
C ASP A 521 -11.43 -17.00 41.44
N LEU A 522 -11.90 -15.75 41.32
CA LEU A 522 -12.36 -15.16 40.06
C LEU A 522 -11.23 -14.57 39.20
N GLY A 523 -9.98 -14.65 39.67
CA GLY A 523 -8.80 -14.17 38.92
C GLY A 523 -8.81 -12.65 38.66
N VAL A 524 -9.48 -11.90 39.53
CA VAL A 524 -9.61 -10.44 39.45
C VAL A 524 -8.36 -9.78 40.01
N SER A 525 -7.75 -8.88 39.24
CA SER A 525 -6.60 -8.08 39.65
C SER A 525 -6.99 -6.60 39.80
N PHE A 526 -6.42 -5.92 40.78
CA PHE A 526 -6.64 -4.49 40.99
C PHE A 526 -5.41 -3.70 40.58
N VAL A 527 -5.61 -2.57 39.89
CA VAL A 527 -4.52 -1.64 39.55
C VAL A 527 -3.84 -1.17 40.83
N ASP A 528 -2.52 -1.07 40.79
CA ASP A 528 -1.71 -0.52 41.87
C ASP A 528 -2.14 0.90 42.26
N GLN A 529 -2.13 1.20 43.56
CA GLN A 529 -2.69 2.45 44.09
C GLN A 529 -1.89 3.69 43.66
N ASP A 530 -0.57 3.60 43.58
CA ASP A 530 0.28 4.73 43.20
C ASP A 530 0.11 5.03 41.71
N ALA A 531 0.03 3.97 40.89
CA ALA A 531 -0.26 4.09 39.46
C ALA A 531 -1.65 4.68 39.17
N ALA A 532 -2.66 4.35 39.99
CA ALA A 532 -4.02 4.83 39.84
C ALA A 532 -4.21 6.30 40.30
N GLN A 533 -3.33 6.81 41.16
CA GLN A 533 -3.35 8.21 41.62
C GLN A 533 -2.73 9.18 40.61
N ASN A 534 -1.84 8.71 39.74
CA ASN A 534 -1.26 9.52 38.69
C ASN A 534 -2.29 9.83 37.58
N GLU A 535 -2.59 11.10 37.33
CA GLU A 535 -3.64 11.53 36.40
C GLU A 535 -3.43 11.03 34.96
N ASP A 536 -2.19 11.10 34.45
CA ASP A 536 -1.85 10.69 33.09
C ASP A 536 -2.00 9.17 32.91
N ARG A 537 -1.53 8.40 33.89
CA ARG A 537 -1.65 6.92 33.88
C ARG A 537 -3.10 6.49 34.04
N LYS A 538 -3.85 7.14 34.93
CA LYS A 538 -5.29 6.90 35.11
C LYS A 538 -6.05 7.16 33.80
N ALA A 539 -5.77 8.27 33.12
CA ALA A 539 -6.39 8.58 31.83
C ALA A 539 -6.08 7.52 30.75
N LEU A 540 -4.85 6.98 30.72
CA LEU A 540 -4.52 5.86 29.85
C LEU A 540 -5.37 4.62 30.20
N PHE A 541 -5.45 4.26 31.47
CA PHE A 541 -6.19 3.08 31.92
C PHE A 541 -7.70 3.20 31.63
N GLU A 542 -8.28 4.38 31.81
CA GLU A 542 -9.66 4.69 31.43
C GLU A 542 -9.87 4.58 29.91
N MET A 543 -8.93 5.09 29.10
CA MET A 543 -8.94 4.92 27.64
C MET A 543 -8.93 3.44 27.24
N LEU A 544 -8.20 2.60 28.00
CA LEU A 544 -8.15 1.15 27.84
C LEU A 544 -9.38 0.39 28.37
N GLU A 545 -10.41 1.10 28.85
CA GLU A 545 -11.67 0.57 29.41
C GLU A 545 -11.51 -0.13 30.76
N ILE A 546 -10.49 0.24 31.54
CA ILE A 546 -10.39 -0.18 32.95
C ILE A 546 -11.34 0.69 33.75
N ALA A 547 -12.29 0.05 34.41
CA ALA A 547 -13.31 0.71 35.22
C ALA A 547 -13.29 0.17 36.66
N GLU A 548 -14.03 0.81 37.55
CA GLU A 548 -14.31 0.25 38.87
C GLU A 548 -15.09 -1.07 38.74
N LEU A 549 -14.79 -2.01 39.63
CA LEU A 549 -15.53 -3.27 39.69
C LEU A 549 -16.98 -3.01 40.14
N SER A 550 -17.93 -3.20 39.22
CA SER A 550 -19.36 -3.08 39.51
C SER A 550 -19.99 -4.43 39.86
N ASP A 551 -21.08 -4.40 40.62
CA ASP A 551 -21.84 -5.62 40.99
C ASP A 551 -22.32 -6.39 39.75
N SER A 552 -22.74 -5.68 38.69
CA SER A 552 -23.15 -6.28 37.40
C SER A 552 -21.99 -7.01 36.69
N LYS A 553 -20.78 -6.43 36.72
CA LYS A 553 -19.61 -7.08 36.14
C LYS A 553 -19.19 -8.31 36.94
N LEU A 554 -19.24 -8.23 38.27
CA LEU A 554 -18.95 -9.36 39.15
C LEU A 554 -19.96 -10.51 38.97
N GLN A 555 -21.25 -10.19 38.83
CA GLN A 555 -22.29 -11.17 38.44
C GLN A 555 -21.92 -11.86 37.12
N SER A 556 -21.49 -11.11 36.10
CA SER A 556 -21.11 -11.68 34.81
C SER A 556 -19.88 -12.60 34.89
N LEU A 557 -18.90 -12.28 35.74
CA LEU A 557 -17.69 -13.11 35.93
C LEU A 557 -18.02 -14.42 36.64
N ILE A 558 -18.84 -14.37 37.70
CA ILE A 558 -19.33 -15.57 38.40
C ILE A 558 -20.06 -16.47 37.41
N LEU A 559 -20.99 -15.92 36.61
CA LEU A 559 -21.75 -16.70 35.64
C LEU A 559 -20.88 -17.31 34.54
N LYS A 560 -19.91 -16.56 33.99
CA LYS A 560 -18.94 -17.10 33.02
C LYS A 560 -18.14 -18.25 33.59
N LYS A 561 -17.69 -18.14 34.84
CA LYS A 561 -16.96 -19.21 35.52
C LYS A 561 -17.82 -20.46 35.66
N HIS A 562 -19.07 -20.33 36.12
CA HIS A 562 -19.96 -21.47 36.27
C HIS A 562 -20.42 -22.07 34.92
N ALA A 563 -20.43 -21.29 33.83
CA ALA A 563 -20.78 -21.78 32.49
C ALA A 563 -19.64 -22.53 31.79
N GLY A 564 -18.37 -22.18 32.06
CA GLY A 564 -17.20 -22.70 31.33
C GLY A 564 -16.32 -23.71 32.06
N THR A 565 -16.56 -23.98 33.36
CA THR A 565 -15.68 -24.83 34.19
C THR A 565 -16.21 -26.27 34.30
N GLU A 566 -15.33 -27.26 34.09
CA GLU A 566 -15.61 -28.68 34.37
C GLU A 566 -15.74 -28.94 35.88
N CYS A 567 -16.54 -29.95 36.26
CA CYS A 567 -16.84 -30.27 37.66
C CYS A 567 -15.59 -30.47 38.54
N SER A 568 -14.49 -30.98 37.97
CA SER A 568 -13.21 -31.25 38.63
C SER A 568 -12.39 -30.02 39.02
N LEU A 569 -12.66 -28.86 38.42
CA LEU A 569 -11.92 -27.60 38.64
C LEU A 569 -12.70 -26.57 39.48
N LEU A 570 -13.84 -26.99 40.04
CA LEU A 570 -14.70 -26.12 40.83
C LEU A 570 -14.10 -25.88 42.23
N PRO A 571 -14.30 -24.67 42.80
CA PRO A 571 -13.86 -24.35 44.14
C PRO A 571 -14.63 -25.15 45.20
N ALA A 572 -14.15 -25.14 46.44
CA ALA A 572 -14.77 -25.85 47.56
C ALA A 572 -16.25 -25.46 47.76
N ALA A 573 -17.06 -26.36 48.32
CA ALA A 573 -18.51 -26.19 48.48
C ALA A 573 -18.93 -24.84 49.12
N HIS A 574 -18.18 -24.35 50.11
CA HIS A 574 -18.45 -23.06 50.76
C HIS A 574 -18.29 -21.84 49.82
N VAL A 575 -17.41 -21.92 48.81
CA VAL A 575 -17.22 -20.87 47.80
C VAL A 575 -18.40 -20.85 46.82
N LEU A 576 -18.87 -22.03 46.38
CA LEU A 576 -20.06 -22.14 45.52
C LEU A 576 -21.34 -21.62 46.21
N VAL A 577 -21.46 -21.87 47.52
CA VAL A 577 -22.53 -21.29 48.34
C VAL A 577 -22.38 -19.78 48.42
N SER A 578 -21.16 -19.26 48.63
CA SER A 578 -20.91 -17.80 48.66
C SER A 578 -21.25 -17.10 47.33
N HIS A 579 -21.01 -17.74 46.18
CA HIS A 579 -21.40 -17.23 44.86
C HIS A 579 -22.92 -17.12 44.73
N ALA A 580 -23.65 -18.16 45.15
CA ALA A 580 -25.11 -18.17 45.12
C ALA A 580 -25.71 -17.11 46.06
N VAL A 581 -25.13 -16.95 47.26
CA VAL A 581 -25.53 -15.91 48.22
C VAL A 581 -25.26 -14.50 47.68
N PHE A 582 -24.11 -14.28 47.03
CA PHE A 582 -23.79 -12.99 46.41
C PHE A 582 -24.77 -12.65 45.28
N LEU A 583 -25.09 -13.60 44.39
CA LEU A 583 -26.07 -13.39 43.32
C LEU A 583 -27.46 -13.05 43.88
N PHE A 584 -27.88 -13.69 44.98
CA PHE A 584 -29.14 -13.38 45.66
C PHE A 584 -29.15 -12.00 46.29
N ARG A 585 -28.10 -11.63 47.05
CA ARG A 585 -28.00 -10.32 47.72
C ARG A 585 -27.83 -9.16 46.76
N SER A 586 -27.13 -9.38 45.64
CA SER A 586 -27.00 -8.40 44.55
C SER A 586 -28.24 -8.32 43.64
N ARG A 587 -29.32 -9.01 44.00
CA ARG A 587 -30.63 -9.02 43.30
C ARG A 587 -30.50 -9.43 41.83
N TRP A 588 -29.57 -10.33 41.52
CA TRP A 588 -29.42 -10.84 40.17
C TRP A 588 -30.68 -11.59 39.72
N GLN A 589 -31.07 -11.36 38.47
CA GLN A 589 -32.19 -12.03 37.82
C GLN A 589 -31.72 -12.60 36.48
N SER A 590 -32.10 -13.84 36.18
CA SER A 590 -31.89 -14.43 34.87
C SER A 590 -32.74 -13.70 33.83
N ASP A 591 -32.17 -13.45 32.64
CA ASP A 591 -32.91 -12.84 31.53
C ASP A 591 -34.15 -13.72 31.18
N PRO A 592 -35.38 -13.17 31.30
CA PRO A 592 -36.60 -13.91 31.00
C PRO A 592 -36.70 -14.34 29.53
N TYR A 593 -35.95 -13.71 28.62
CA TYR A 593 -35.98 -13.96 27.18
C TYR A 593 -34.85 -14.88 26.70
N SER A 594 -33.90 -15.25 27.58
CA SER A 594 -32.83 -16.19 27.23
C SER A 594 -33.38 -17.61 27.06
N ARG A 595 -33.19 -18.18 25.86
CA ARG A 595 -33.57 -19.59 25.56
C ARG A 595 -32.68 -20.61 26.29
N THR A 596 -31.50 -20.20 26.76
CA THR A 596 -30.55 -21.05 27.48
C THR A 596 -30.70 -20.84 28.99
N ARG A 597 -30.89 -21.96 29.72
CA ARG A 597 -30.92 -21.94 31.18
C ARG A 597 -29.55 -21.55 31.72
N THR A 598 -29.52 -20.72 32.77
CA THR A 598 -28.28 -20.35 33.45
C THR A 598 -27.60 -21.62 33.98
N SER A 599 -26.40 -21.88 33.47
CA SER A 599 -25.57 -23.02 33.92
C SER A 599 -24.88 -22.62 35.21
N PHE A 600 -25.33 -23.21 36.32
CA PHE A 600 -24.83 -22.90 37.66
C PHE A 600 -24.64 -24.20 38.43
N TRP A 601 -23.40 -24.49 38.82
CA TRP A 601 -23.05 -25.65 39.65
C TRP A 601 -23.51 -25.49 41.11
N VAL A 602 -24.12 -26.53 41.65
CA VAL A 602 -24.54 -26.66 43.05
C VAL A 602 -24.12 -28.01 43.62
N VAL A 603 -24.05 -28.10 44.95
CA VAL A 603 -23.71 -29.36 45.65
C VAL A 603 -25.00 -30.09 46.08
N PRO A 604 -25.21 -31.35 45.65
CA PRO A 604 -26.29 -32.21 46.13
C PRO A 604 -25.88 -33.05 47.35
N THR A 605 -26.86 -33.67 48.01
CA THR A 605 -26.72 -34.62 49.13
C THR A 605 -25.89 -35.86 48.81
N THR A 606 -25.68 -36.17 47.53
CA THR A 606 -24.84 -37.28 47.05
C THR A 606 -23.35 -36.92 46.99
N GLY A 607 -22.97 -35.66 47.21
CA GLY A 607 -21.58 -35.19 47.33
C GLY A 607 -20.98 -34.56 46.06
N ASP A 608 -21.27 -35.10 44.87
CA ASP A 608 -20.69 -34.61 43.61
C ASP A 608 -21.42 -33.38 43.05
N CYS A 609 -20.68 -32.32 42.70
CA CYS A 609 -21.27 -31.10 42.14
C CYS A 609 -22.06 -31.39 40.85
N LEU A 610 -23.33 -30.94 40.82
CA LEU A 610 -24.25 -31.08 39.69
C LEU A 610 -24.74 -29.70 39.24
N GLN A 611 -25.31 -29.63 38.04
CA GLN A 611 -25.97 -28.40 37.59
C GLN A 611 -27.26 -28.17 38.39
N ALA A 612 -27.55 -26.92 38.75
CA ALA A 612 -28.70 -26.54 39.57
C ALA A 612 -30.03 -27.13 39.05
N HIS A 613 -30.23 -27.19 37.74
CA HIS A 613 -31.44 -27.75 37.12
C HIS A 613 -31.61 -29.27 37.23
N GLN A 614 -30.58 -30.00 37.67
CA GLN A 614 -30.60 -31.46 37.82
C GLN A 614 -30.94 -31.89 39.25
N VAL A 615 -30.99 -30.94 40.18
CA VAL A 615 -31.15 -31.19 41.61
C VAL A 615 -32.55 -30.81 42.07
N TYR A 616 -33.14 -31.63 42.94
CA TYR A 616 -34.50 -31.46 43.44
C TYR A 616 -34.53 -30.95 44.89
N LEU A 617 -35.57 -30.17 45.23
CA LEU A 617 -35.90 -29.82 46.62
C LEU A 617 -36.62 -30.97 47.33
N LYS A 618 -36.46 -31.08 48.65
CA LYS A 618 -37.15 -32.06 49.48
C LYS A 618 -38.55 -31.54 49.87
N GLY A 619 -39.64 -32.28 49.56
CA GLY A 619 -41.03 -31.89 49.86
C GLY A 619 -41.90 -33.01 50.46
N GLU A 620 -43.16 -32.70 50.85
CA GLU A 620 -44.16 -33.59 51.49
C GLU A 620 -45.11 -34.27 50.46
N TRP A 621 -45.51 -35.55 50.68
CA TRP A 621 -46.09 -36.45 49.65
C TRP A 621 -47.38 -37.17 50.10
N ASP A 622 -48.51 -37.03 49.39
CA ASP A 622 -49.72 -37.85 49.66
C ASP A 622 -50.52 -38.34 48.41
N TYR A 623 -50.15 -38.00 47.16
CA TYR A 623 -51.06 -38.20 45.99
C TYR A 623 -50.75 -39.36 45.00
N TYR A 624 -49.78 -40.26 45.23
CA TYR A 624 -49.42 -41.29 44.24
C TYR A 624 -49.08 -42.68 44.80
N ALA A 625 -50.08 -43.58 44.83
CA ALA A 625 -49.90 -45.04 44.89
C ALA A 625 -49.97 -45.67 43.48
N HIS A 626 -49.31 -45.05 42.47
CA HIS A 626 -49.28 -45.56 41.10
C HIS A 626 -48.13 -46.57 40.94
N PRO A 627 -48.35 -47.77 40.34
CA PRO A 627 -47.34 -48.83 40.25
C PRO A 627 -45.99 -48.39 39.67
N CYS A 628 -46.01 -47.42 38.73
CA CYS A 628 -44.81 -46.87 38.10
C CYS A 628 -43.84 -46.14 39.06
N PHE A 629 -44.29 -45.50 40.15
CA PHE A 629 -43.38 -44.71 41.02
C PHE A 629 -42.58 -45.58 41.99
N THR A 630 -43.21 -46.64 42.50
CA THR A 630 -42.54 -47.68 43.30
C THR A 630 -41.35 -48.31 42.58
N GLU A 631 -41.36 -48.31 41.24
CA GLU A 631 -40.29 -48.85 40.44
C GLU A 631 -39.03 -47.95 40.38
N PHE A 632 -39.15 -46.60 40.44
CA PHE A 632 -38.06 -45.67 40.06
C PHE A 632 -37.51 -44.72 41.16
N ARG A 633 -37.83 -44.95 42.45
CA ARG A 633 -37.53 -44.01 43.56
C ARG A 633 -36.04 -43.68 43.80
N ARG A 634 -35.10 -44.58 43.48
CA ARG A 634 -33.66 -44.43 43.81
C ARG A 634 -32.87 -43.54 42.83
N GLU A 635 -33.48 -43.04 41.77
CA GLU A 635 -32.79 -42.38 40.65
C GLU A 635 -32.73 -40.82 40.74
N PHE A 636 -33.06 -40.18 41.87
CA PHE A 636 -33.20 -38.71 41.98
C PHE A 636 -32.27 -38.04 43.02
N PRO A 637 -31.45 -37.03 42.66
CA PRO A 637 -30.54 -36.30 43.57
C PRO A 637 -31.17 -35.03 44.22
N PHE A 638 -30.95 -34.81 45.52
CA PHE A 638 -31.51 -33.69 46.30
C PHE A 638 -30.45 -32.66 46.73
N LEU A 639 -30.82 -31.37 46.91
CA LEU A 639 -29.90 -30.26 47.26
C LEU A 639 -29.27 -30.42 48.66
N HIS A 640 -27.98 -30.06 48.80
CA HIS A 640 -27.24 -30.19 50.07
C HIS A 640 -27.73 -29.21 51.14
N ARG A 641 -27.63 -29.61 52.42
CA ARG A 641 -28.19 -28.87 53.58
C ARG A 641 -27.52 -27.51 53.83
N ASP A 642 -26.28 -27.32 53.37
CA ASP A 642 -25.56 -26.06 53.55
C ASP A 642 -26.24 -24.89 52.83
N TYR A 643 -27.02 -25.15 51.77
CA TYR A 643 -27.83 -24.14 51.09
C TYR A 643 -29.06 -23.73 51.91
N ASP A 644 -29.56 -24.61 52.79
CA ASP A 644 -30.69 -24.30 53.69
C ASP A 644 -30.23 -23.44 54.88
N SER A 645 -28.96 -23.56 55.30
CA SER A 645 -28.36 -22.77 56.39
C SER A 645 -27.59 -21.53 55.93
N ALA A 646 -27.55 -21.22 54.62
CA ALA A 646 -26.76 -20.12 54.04
C ALA A 646 -27.38 -18.73 54.18
N VAL A 647 -28.67 -18.66 54.51
CA VAL A 647 -29.46 -17.43 54.66
C VAL A 647 -30.20 -17.45 55.99
N GLU A 648 -30.59 -16.28 56.50
CA GLU A 648 -31.35 -16.19 57.74
C GLU A 648 -32.72 -16.88 57.62
N PRO A 649 -33.30 -17.42 58.71
CA PRO A 649 -34.58 -18.14 58.68
C PRO A 649 -35.73 -17.31 58.07
N GLU A 650 -35.68 -15.99 58.23
CA GLU A 650 -36.66 -15.04 57.68
C GLU A 650 -36.57 -14.92 56.15
N GLU A 651 -35.39 -15.14 55.57
CA GLU A 651 -35.13 -15.02 54.12
C GLU A 651 -35.35 -16.35 53.38
N THR A 652 -35.49 -17.46 54.09
CA THR A 652 -35.52 -18.84 53.55
C THR A 652 -36.61 -19.03 52.48
N ARG A 653 -37.81 -18.45 52.69
CA ARG A 653 -38.90 -18.53 51.69
C ARG A 653 -38.56 -17.82 50.38
N ASN A 654 -37.91 -16.65 50.47
CA ASN A 654 -37.51 -15.86 49.31
C ASN A 654 -36.30 -16.48 48.60
N TRP A 655 -35.36 -17.05 49.37
CA TRP A 655 -34.21 -17.80 48.89
C TRP A 655 -34.62 -19.05 48.10
N ILE A 656 -35.50 -19.90 48.64
CA ILE A 656 -36.01 -21.10 47.95
C ILE A 656 -36.72 -20.71 46.65
N SER A 657 -37.55 -19.66 46.69
CA SER A 657 -38.22 -19.12 45.51
C SER A 657 -37.21 -18.63 44.46
N TRP A 658 -36.14 -17.96 44.89
CA TRP A 658 -35.07 -17.46 44.02
C TRP A 658 -34.23 -18.61 43.41
N LEU A 659 -33.84 -19.62 44.20
CA LEU A 659 -33.15 -20.82 43.71
C LEU A 659 -33.96 -21.55 42.63
N CYS A 660 -35.27 -21.65 42.80
CA CYS A 660 -36.15 -22.29 41.82
C CYS A 660 -36.35 -21.46 40.55
N LYS A 661 -36.54 -20.14 40.70
CA LYS A 661 -36.88 -19.25 39.58
C LYS A 661 -35.65 -18.79 38.78
N GLN A 662 -34.55 -18.49 39.46
CA GLN A 662 -33.37 -17.83 38.87
C GLN A 662 -32.23 -18.82 38.59
N LEU A 663 -31.95 -19.78 39.48
CA LEU A 663 -30.93 -20.81 39.27
C LEU A 663 -31.48 -22.13 38.71
N GLY A 664 -32.80 -22.31 38.72
CA GLY A 664 -33.48 -23.42 38.05
C GLY A 664 -33.53 -24.74 38.84
N VAL A 665 -33.31 -24.71 40.16
CA VAL A 665 -33.48 -25.89 41.04
C VAL A 665 -34.91 -26.43 40.92
N GLN A 666 -35.07 -27.75 40.77
CA GLN A 666 -36.36 -28.35 40.41
C GLN A 666 -37.26 -28.56 41.63
N SER A 667 -38.52 -28.18 41.49
CA SER A 667 -39.59 -28.56 42.41
C SER A 667 -40.13 -29.95 42.06
N VAL A 668 -40.56 -30.69 43.08
CA VAL A 668 -41.06 -32.07 43.00
C VAL A 668 -42.24 -32.22 42.03
N SER A 669 -43.07 -31.20 41.84
CA SER A 669 -44.18 -31.19 40.87
C SER A 669 -43.76 -31.34 39.41
N LYS A 670 -42.47 -31.19 39.10
CA LYS A 670 -41.88 -31.32 37.75
C LYS A 670 -41.26 -32.69 37.46
N MET A 671 -41.50 -33.72 38.29
CA MET A 671 -40.94 -35.08 38.09
C MET A 671 -41.70 -35.93 37.07
N THR A 672 -42.95 -35.59 36.71
CA THR A 672 -43.80 -36.32 35.75
C THR A 672 -43.12 -36.61 34.40
N PRO A 673 -42.41 -35.65 33.76
CA PRO A 673 -41.69 -35.89 32.51
C PRO A 673 -40.52 -36.87 32.69
N THR A 674 -39.83 -36.85 33.83
CA THR A 674 -38.72 -37.78 34.11
C THR A 674 -39.24 -39.21 34.27
N LEU A 675 -40.39 -39.39 34.91
CA LEU A 675 -41.06 -40.70 35.00
C LEU A 675 -41.56 -41.19 33.65
N GLN A 676 -42.13 -40.30 32.81
CA GLN A 676 -42.49 -40.64 31.41
C GLN A 676 -41.28 -41.14 30.62
N LYS A 677 -40.12 -40.47 30.74
CA LYS A 677 -38.86 -40.89 30.08
C LYS A 677 -38.38 -42.26 30.54
N LEU A 678 -38.50 -42.59 31.83
CA LEU A 678 -38.10 -43.90 32.36
C LEU A 678 -38.99 -45.03 31.85
N VAL A 679 -40.31 -44.83 31.76
CA VAL A 679 -41.25 -45.79 31.17
C VAL A 679 -40.91 -46.04 29.69
N VAL A 680 -40.67 -44.99 28.91
CA VAL A 680 -40.26 -45.10 27.49
C VAL A 680 -38.90 -45.80 27.34
N LYS A 681 -37.93 -45.49 28.21
CA LYS A 681 -36.60 -46.12 28.23
C LYS A 681 -36.68 -47.63 28.49
N LYS A 682 -37.62 -48.08 29.33
CA LYS A 682 -37.82 -49.50 29.63
C LYS A 682 -38.34 -50.27 28.41
N HIS A 683 -39.36 -49.76 27.72
CA HIS A 683 -39.90 -50.38 26.49
C HIS A 683 -38.94 -50.35 25.31
N SER A 684 -38.06 -49.35 25.24
CA SER A 684 -37.08 -49.21 24.15
C SER A 684 -35.83 -50.07 24.30
N LYS A 685 -35.53 -50.56 25.51
CA LYS A 685 -34.38 -51.44 25.80
C LYS A 685 -34.72 -52.91 26.00
N ALA A 686 -36.00 -53.25 26.19
CA ALA A 686 -36.44 -54.63 26.45
C ALA A 686 -36.39 -55.50 25.18
N GLY A 687 -35.87 -56.74 25.29
CA GLY A 687 -36.06 -57.79 24.30
C GLY A 687 -37.43 -58.48 24.45
N PRO A 688 -37.87 -59.34 23.50
CA PRO A 688 -39.20 -59.97 23.52
C PRO A 688 -39.52 -60.75 24.80
N THR A 689 -38.50 -61.20 25.54
CA THR A 689 -38.59 -61.96 26.80
C THR A 689 -38.61 -61.11 28.07
N ASP A 690 -38.24 -59.82 28.00
CA ASP A 690 -38.18 -58.90 29.14
C ASP A 690 -39.40 -57.96 29.20
N LEU A 691 -40.36 -58.16 28.29
CA LEU A 691 -41.57 -57.37 28.21
C LEU A 691 -42.53 -57.77 29.33
N PRO A 692 -43.14 -56.79 30.03
CA PRO A 692 -44.09 -57.10 31.09
C PRO A 692 -45.38 -57.70 30.51
N ALA A 693 -46.21 -58.30 31.38
CA ALA A 693 -47.48 -58.89 30.97
C ALA A 693 -48.35 -57.91 30.14
N GLN A 694 -49.17 -58.45 29.23
CA GLN A 694 -50.02 -57.70 28.30
C GLN A 694 -50.78 -56.55 28.98
N ASP A 695 -51.33 -56.77 30.17
CA ASP A 695 -52.08 -55.77 30.95
C ASP A 695 -51.22 -54.60 31.44
N LEU A 696 -49.95 -54.86 31.77
CA LEU A 696 -49.02 -53.82 32.23
C LEU A 696 -48.48 -52.99 31.05
N ILE A 697 -48.33 -53.57 29.85
CA ILE A 697 -47.99 -52.82 28.63
C ILE A 697 -49.13 -51.88 28.23
N ILE A 698 -50.37 -52.36 28.28
CA ILE A 698 -51.55 -51.53 28.03
C ILE A 698 -51.67 -50.44 29.11
N SER A 699 -51.35 -50.75 30.37
CA SER A 699 -51.32 -49.76 31.47
C SER A 699 -50.21 -48.72 31.32
N HIS A 700 -49.03 -49.10 30.81
CA HIS A 700 -47.96 -48.16 30.47
C HIS A 700 -48.39 -47.20 29.35
N ALA A 701 -48.99 -47.73 28.27
CA ALA A 701 -49.51 -46.90 27.19
C ALA A 701 -50.65 -45.97 27.67
N LYS A 702 -51.53 -46.47 28.55
CA LYS A 702 -52.59 -45.69 29.18
C LYS A 702 -52.07 -44.60 30.11
N PHE A 703 -51.05 -44.88 30.92
CA PHE A 703 -50.38 -43.89 31.79
C PHE A 703 -49.75 -42.78 30.94
N LEU A 704 -49.06 -43.12 29.85
CA LEU A 704 -48.49 -42.14 28.93
C LEU A 704 -49.58 -41.27 28.30
N PHE A 705 -50.71 -41.85 27.89
CA PHE A 705 -51.83 -41.08 27.34
C PHE A 705 -52.53 -40.17 28.37
N GLN A 706 -52.81 -40.68 29.58
CA GLN A 706 -53.48 -39.92 30.64
C GLN A 706 -52.61 -38.80 31.21
N THR A 707 -51.29 -38.99 31.24
CA THR A 707 -50.34 -37.94 31.65
C THR A 707 -49.97 -36.99 30.50
N GLY A 708 -50.62 -37.11 29.34
CA GLY A 708 -50.46 -36.23 28.19
C GLY A 708 -49.08 -36.31 27.55
N TRP A 709 -48.40 -37.45 27.67
CA TRP A 709 -47.09 -37.66 27.04
C TRP A 709 -47.22 -37.61 25.52
N ILE A 710 -46.30 -36.90 24.88
CA ILE A 710 -46.21 -36.76 23.44
C ILE A 710 -44.78 -37.12 23.04
N SER A 711 -44.62 -37.81 21.91
CA SER A 711 -43.30 -38.16 21.38
C SER A 711 -42.65 -36.92 20.76
N GLU A 712 -41.42 -36.60 21.16
CA GLU A 712 -40.78 -35.33 20.81
C GLU A 712 -40.40 -35.22 19.31
N ASP A 713 -40.21 -36.33 18.58
CA ASP A 713 -39.94 -36.31 17.11
C ASP A 713 -40.32 -37.62 16.37
N THR A 714 -39.76 -38.76 16.81
CA THR A 714 -40.06 -40.09 16.22
C THR A 714 -40.55 -41.04 17.31
N PRO A 715 -41.56 -41.87 17.02
CA PRO A 715 -42.07 -42.79 18.02
C PRO A 715 -40.96 -43.73 18.52
N PRO A 716 -40.79 -43.87 19.84
CA PRO A 716 -39.75 -44.72 20.40
C PRO A 716 -39.99 -46.19 20.02
N LYS A 717 -38.95 -47.03 20.11
CA LYS A 717 -39.12 -48.49 20.03
C LYS A 717 -40.07 -48.91 21.15
N PHE A 718 -41.33 -49.12 20.79
CA PHE A 718 -42.40 -49.46 21.71
C PHE A 718 -43.07 -50.72 21.17
N TYR A 719 -43.20 -51.73 22.03
CA TYR A 719 -43.81 -53.00 21.65
C TYR A 719 -45.32 -52.94 21.89
N VAL A 720 -46.07 -53.35 20.87
CA VAL A 720 -47.53 -53.46 20.89
C VAL A 720 -47.94 -54.87 20.51
N VAL A 721 -49.17 -55.24 20.85
CA VAL A 721 -49.72 -56.56 20.52
C VAL A 721 -50.54 -56.47 19.22
N THR A 722 -50.33 -57.40 18.28
CA THR A 722 -51.06 -57.49 16.98
C THR A 722 -52.35 -58.29 17.09
N GLU A 723 -53.23 -58.24 16.08
CA GLU A 723 -54.49 -59.03 16.06
C GLU A 723 -54.30 -60.54 16.26
N VAL A 724 -53.13 -61.08 15.90
CA VAL A 724 -52.77 -62.50 16.07
C VAL A 724 -52.04 -62.79 17.39
N GLY A 725 -51.96 -61.82 18.30
CA GLY A 725 -51.38 -62.00 19.65
C GLY A 725 -49.85 -61.92 19.73
N ALA A 726 -49.17 -61.47 18.67
CA ALA A 726 -47.72 -61.34 18.65
C ALA A 726 -47.26 -59.98 19.20
N TYR A 727 -46.16 -59.96 19.96
CA TYR A 727 -45.49 -58.73 20.39
C TYR A 727 -44.59 -58.21 19.27
N VAL A 728 -44.98 -57.09 18.66
CA VAL A 728 -44.30 -56.50 17.51
C VAL A 728 -44.03 -55.03 17.80
N GLN A 729 -43.03 -54.43 17.16
CA GLN A 729 -42.79 -52.99 17.30
C GLN A 729 -43.94 -52.22 16.67
N ALA A 730 -44.39 -51.16 17.34
CA ALA A 730 -45.52 -50.33 16.91
C ALA A 730 -45.37 -49.83 15.47
N LYS A 731 -44.15 -49.49 15.05
CA LYS A 731 -43.82 -49.02 13.69
C LYS A 731 -44.18 -50.00 12.57
N ASP A 732 -44.27 -51.30 12.87
CA ASP A 732 -44.47 -52.37 11.88
C ASP A 732 -45.96 -52.81 11.82
N VAL A 733 -46.85 -52.07 12.50
CA VAL A 733 -48.27 -52.38 12.65
C VAL A 733 -49.11 -51.20 12.14
N TYR A 734 -50.16 -51.49 11.38
CA TYR A 734 -51.02 -50.49 10.73
C TYR A 734 -52.37 -50.32 11.43
N LEU A 735 -52.90 -49.09 11.38
CA LEU A 735 -54.29 -48.77 11.68
C LEU A 735 -55.16 -48.99 10.43
N ASP A 736 -56.34 -49.59 10.60
CA ASP A 736 -57.32 -49.70 9.52
C ASP A 736 -58.15 -48.40 9.45
N THR A 737 -57.78 -47.48 8.53
CA THR A 737 -58.43 -46.18 8.30
C THR A 737 -59.09 -46.17 6.90
N SER A 738 -60.38 -45.83 6.82
CA SER A 738 -61.28 -46.14 5.68
C SER A 738 -61.19 -45.21 4.45
N THR A 739 -60.08 -44.50 4.20
CA THR A 739 -60.00 -43.34 3.28
C THR A 739 -59.44 -43.56 1.87
N GLN A 740 -59.14 -44.78 1.42
CA GLN A 740 -58.31 -45.01 0.22
C GLN A 740 -59.03 -45.48 -1.06
N GLN A 741 -60.17 -44.87 -1.42
CA GLN A 741 -60.89 -45.23 -2.65
C GLN A 741 -60.44 -44.47 -3.93
N SER A 742 -59.53 -43.48 -3.84
CA SER A 742 -59.16 -42.61 -4.97
C SER A 742 -57.91 -43.02 -5.78
N PHE A 743 -57.17 -44.05 -5.34
CA PHE A 743 -55.88 -44.45 -5.95
C PHE A 743 -55.97 -45.62 -6.94
N GLY A 744 -57.17 -46.14 -7.19
CA GLY A 744 -57.44 -47.13 -8.23
C GLY A 744 -56.68 -48.47 -8.08
N LYS A 745 -56.48 -49.16 -9.21
CA LYS A 745 -56.04 -50.56 -9.32
C LYS A 745 -54.67 -50.90 -8.69
N TYR A 746 -53.85 -49.89 -8.39
CA TYR A 746 -52.52 -50.06 -7.82
C TYR A 746 -52.54 -50.33 -6.30
N PHE A 747 -53.61 -49.95 -5.59
CA PHE A 747 -53.64 -49.99 -4.12
C PHE A 747 -54.11 -51.35 -3.52
N ASP A 748 -54.96 -52.11 -4.22
CA ASP A 748 -55.57 -53.34 -3.70
C ASP A 748 -54.59 -54.53 -3.56
N ASP A 749 -53.61 -54.66 -4.46
CA ASP A 749 -52.56 -55.69 -4.41
C ASP A 749 -51.62 -55.54 -3.21
N PHE A 750 -51.59 -54.35 -2.59
CA PHE A 750 -50.68 -54.01 -1.51
C PHE A 750 -51.23 -54.40 -0.12
N ARG A 751 -52.57 -54.47 0.07
CA ARG A 751 -53.22 -54.70 1.39
C ARG A 751 -52.95 -56.09 1.98
N GLN A 752 -52.69 -57.11 1.17
CA GLN A 752 -52.46 -58.49 1.62
C GLN A 752 -51.09 -58.73 2.28
N ARG A 753 -50.19 -57.73 2.27
CA ARG A 753 -48.79 -57.88 2.72
C ARG A 753 -48.47 -57.19 4.07
N CYS A 754 -49.46 -56.66 4.80
CA CYS A 754 -49.28 -55.81 5.99
C CYS A 754 -49.95 -56.34 7.30
N GLN A 755 -49.44 -56.00 8.49
CA GLN A 755 -49.93 -56.43 9.83
C GLN A 755 -50.76 -55.36 10.57
N PHE A 756 -51.80 -55.73 11.34
CA PHE A 756 -52.74 -54.80 12.02
C PHE A 756 -52.81 -54.94 13.56
N LEU A 757 -53.20 -53.86 14.26
CA LEU A 757 -53.18 -53.69 15.74
C LEU A 757 -54.28 -54.49 16.49
N HIS A 758 -53.98 -55.05 17.67
CA HIS A 758 -54.92 -55.87 18.45
C HIS A 758 -56.18 -55.11 18.94
N LYS A 759 -57.33 -55.81 18.96
CA LYS A 759 -58.65 -55.25 19.27
C LYS A 759 -58.80 -54.66 20.68
N GLN A 760 -58.02 -55.11 21.67
CA GLN A 760 -58.06 -54.57 23.04
C GLN A 760 -57.58 -53.12 23.16
N TYR A 761 -56.68 -52.66 22.27
CA TYR A 761 -56.27 -51.25 22.24
C TYR A 761 -57.45 -50.33 21.91
N TYR A 762 -58.44 -50.83 21.14
CA TYR A 762 -59.64 -50.07 20.79
C TYR A 762 -60.67 -49.98 21.93
N GLY A 763 -60.52 -50.77 22.99
CA GLY A 763 -61.38 -50.80 24.19
C GLY A 763 -60.71 -50.32 25.49
N ALA A 764 -59.45 -49.90 25.44
CA ALA A 764 -58.65 -49.50 26.62
C ALA A 764 -59.04 -48.12 27.21
N VAL A 765 -59.71 -47.30 26.41
CA VAL A 765 -60.16 -45.94 26.76
C VAL A 765 -61.68 -45.82 26.58
N LYS A 766 -62.29 -44.79 27.18
CA LYS A 766 -63.73 -44.53 27.03
C LYS A 766 -64.08 -44.22 25.56
N LYS A 767 -65.33 -44.49 25.16
CA LYS A 767 -65.80 -44.32 23.77
C LYS A 767 -65.56 -42.90 23.22
N GLU A 768 -65.67 -41.89 24.08
CA GLU A 768 -65.45 -40.47 23.78
C GLU A 768 -63.98 -40.12 23.48
N GLU A 769 -63.04 -40.90 24.01
CA GLU A 769 -61.59 -40.66 23.84
C GLU A 769 -60.98 -41.51 22.72
N LYS A 770 -61.78 -42.36 22.07
CA LYS A 770 -61.31 -43.38 21.11
C LYS A 770 -60.60 -42.77 19.90
N GLU A 771 -61.16 -41.71 19.32
CA GLU A 771 -60.57 -41.02 18.17
C GLU A 771 -59.25 -40.33 18.55
N ARG A 772 -59.21 -39.68 19.72
CA ARG A 772 -58.02 -39.04 20.28
C ARG A 772 -56.93 -40.07 20.63
N TRP A 773 -57.32 -41.23 21.12
CA TRP A 773 -56.44 -42.34 21.47
C TRP A 773 -55.83 -43.01 20.24
N LEU A 774 -56.60 -43.26 19.18
CA LEU A 774 -56.07 -43.83 17.94
C LEU A 774 -55.10 -42.87 17.25
N LYS A 775 -55.46 -41.57 17.19
CA LYS A 775 -54.57 -40.52 16.73
C LYS A 775 -53.29 -40.46 17.57
N TRP A 776 -53.42 -40.55 18.89
CA TRP A 776 -52.28 -40.53 19.81
C TRP A 776 -51.38 -41.76 19.65
N LEU A 777 -51.93 -42.96 19.45
CA LEU A 777 -51.16 -44.18 19.18
C LEU A 777 -50.34 -44.07 17.89
N HIS A 778 -50.90 -43.44 16.85
CA HIS A 778 -50.16 -43.15 15.62
C HIS A 778 -49.02 -42.17 15.86
N GLU A 779 -49.34 -41.01 16.42
CA GLU A 779 -48.42 -39.88 16.53
C GLU A 779 -47.31 -40.11 17.56
N ASN A 780 -47.60 -40.85 18.65
CA ASN A 780 -46.72 -40.91 19.82
C ASN A 780 -46.13 -42.29 20.10
N ILE A 781 -46.85 -43.37 19.78
CA ILE A 781 -46.39 -44.75 19.98
C ILE A 781 -45.86 -45.36 18.67
N GLY A 782 -46.34 -44.88 17.52
CA GLY A 782 -45.76 -45.16 16.21
C GLY A 782 -46.50 -46.19 15.37
N VAL A 783 -47.75 -46.48 15.69
CA VAL A 783 -48.60 -47.33 14.84
C VAL A 783 -48.86 -46.61 13.52
N GLN A 784 -48.66 -47.25 12.36
CA GLN A 784 -48.68 -46.55 11.06
C GLN A 784 -50.10 -46.21 10.58
N ASP A 785 -50.23 -45.03 9.94
CA ASP A 785 -51.42 -44.61 9.21
C ASP A 785 -51.21 -44.83 7.70
N THR A 786 -52.26 -45.23 7.01
CA THR A 786 -52.24 -45.61 5.59
C THR A 786 -51.93 -44.42 4.66
N SER A 787 -52.10 -43.18 5.12
CA SER A 787 -51.81 -41.93 4.41
C SER A 787 -50.32 -41.63 4.18
N ARG A 788 -49.41 -42.16 5.02
CA ARG A 788 -47.95 -41.93 4.95
C ARG A 788 -47.22 -42.73 3.86
N LEU A 789 -47.93 -43.55 3.08
CA LEU A 789 -47.34 -44.33 1.99
C LEU A 789 -47.00 -43.48 0.74
N VAL A 790 -47.66 -42.34 0.55
CA VAL A 790 -47.57 -41.51 -0.68
C VAL A 790 -46.17 -40.91 -0.95
N PRO A 791 -45.44 -40.32 0.04
CA PRO A 791 -44.10 -39.77 -0.20
C PRO A 791 -43.06 -40.85 -0.52
N LYS A 792 -43.16 -42.02 0.14
CA LYS A 792 -42.27 -43.16 -0.08
C LYS A 792 -42.47 -43.77 -1.46
N LEU A 793 -43.70 -43.72 -1.99
CA LEU A 793 -44.02 -44.08 -3.36
C LEU A 793 -43.43 -43.07 -4.37
N ALA A 794 -43.48 -41.76 -4.07
CA ALA A 794 -42.89 -40.72 -4.92
C ALA A 794 -41.36 -40.84 -5.06
N GLU A 795 -40.64 -41.21 -4.01
CA GLU A 795 -39.19 -41.48 -4.07
C GLU A 795 -38.86 -42.68 -4.97
N LEU A 796 -39.64 -43.77 -4.87
CA LEU A 796 -39.48 -44.94 -5.74
C LEU A 796 -39.76 -44.59 -7.21
N THR A 797 -40.83 -43.84 -7.48
CA THR A 797 -41.15 -43.36 -8.83
C THR A 797 -40.07 -42.44 -9.41
N TYR A 798 -39.44 -41.58 -8.60
CA TYR A 798 -38.29 -40.78 -9.03
C TYR A 798 -37.08 -41.65 -9.37
N GLY A 799 -36.81 -42.70 -8.60
CA GLY A 799 -35.75 -43.68 -8.88
C GLY A 799 -35.88 -44.31 -10.26
N GLU A 800 -37.08 -44.77 -10.62
CA GLU A 800 -37.37 -45.35 -11.94
C GLU A 800 -37.18 -44.36 -13.10
N CYS A 801 -37.35 -43.06 -12.85
CA CYS A 801 -37.16 -41.99 -13.85
C CYS A 801 -35.73 -41.41 -13.89
N SER A 802 -34.86 -41.81 -12.95
CA SER A 802 -33.48 -41.31 -12.79
C SER A 802 -32.42 -42.40 -12.97
N GLU A 803 -32.81 -43.62 -13.38
CA GLU A 803 -31.89 -44.74 -13.60
C GLU A 803 -30.77 -44.39 -14.61
N SER A 804 -29.58 -44.91 -14.34
CA SER A 804 -28.37 -44.64 -15.13
C SER A 804 -28.36 -45.34 -16.49
N ASN A 805 -29.23 -46.33 -16.69
CA ASN A 805 -29.25 -47.18 -17.89
C ASN A 805 -30.41 -46.82 -18.82
N GLN A 806 -30.08 -46.17 -19.95
CA GLN A 806 -31.06 -45.66 -20.92
C GLN A 806 -31.99 -46.76 -21.51
N ALA A 807 -31.59 -48.03 -21.46
CA ALA A 807 -32.35 -49.17 -21.97
C ALA A 807 -33.47 -49.67 -21.04
N GLN A 808 -33.47 -49.25 -19.75
CA GLN A 808 -34.48 -49.64 -18.75
C GLN A 808 -35.50 -48.54 -18.48
N LEU A 809 -35.38 -47.38 -19.14
CA LEU A 809 -36.29 -46.26 -18.95
C LEU A 809 -37.73 -46.60 -19.40
N PRO A 810 -38.75 -46.12 -18.66
CA PRO A 810 -40.14 -46.34 -19.03
C PRO A 810 -40.47 -45.81 -20.44
N ALA A 811 -41.42 -46.48 -21.10
CA ALA A 811 -41.99 -46.00 -22.36
C ALA A 811 -42.62 -44.60 -22.20
N ARG A 812 -42.75 -43.85 -23.31
CA ARG A 812 -43.19 -42.45 -23.34
C ARG A 812 -44.39 -42.16 -22.41
N ASP A 813 -45.46 -42.95 -22.54
CA ASP A 813 -46.72 -42.70 -21.83
C ASP A 813 -46.60 -42.97 -20.32
N VAL A 814 -45.72 -43.90 -19.93
CA VAL A 814 -45.42 -44.24 -18.53
C VAL A 814 -44.56 -43.16 -17.88
N LEU A 815 -43.53 -42.68 -18.60
CA LEU A 815 -42.64 -41.62 -18.12
C LEU A 815 -43.42 -40.31 -17.88
N ILE A 816 -44.35 -39.98 -18.77
CA ILE A 816 -45.23 -38.82 -18.61
C ILE A 816 -46.17 -39.02 -17.39
N SER A 817 -46.77 -40.20 -17.23
CA SER A 817 -47.64 -40.51 -16.08
C SER A 817 -46.89 -40.42 -14.74
N HIS A 818 -45.65 -40.91 -14.68
CA HIS A 818 -44.77 -40.79 -13.53
C HIS A 818 -44.45 -39.32 -13.22
N THR A 819 -44.16 -38.51 -14.24
CA THR A 819 -43.90 -37.07 -14.07
C THR A 819 -45.14 -36.33 -13.54
N VAL A 820 -46.34 -36.68 -14.03
CA VAL A 820 -47.62 -36.12 -13.53
C VAL A 820 -47.90 -36.56 -12.08
N PHE A 821 -47.59 -37.81 -11.73
CA PHE A 821 -47.70 -38.29 -10.36
C PHE A 821 -46.79 -37.51 -9.41
N LEU A 822 -45.53 -37.29 -9.78
CA LEU A 822 -44.57 -36.49 -8.99
C LEU A 822 -45.04 -35.04 -8.80
N PHE A 823 -45.61 -34.41 -9.83
CA PHE A 823 -46.19 -33.07 -9.73
C PHE A 823 -47.41 -33.01 -8.79
N ARG A 824 -48.35 -33.97 -8.90
CA ARG A 824 -49.53 -34.01 -8.01
C ARG A 824 -49.19 -34.41 -6.59
N ALA A 825 -48.12 -35.18 -6.40
CA ALA A 825 -47.53 -35.49 -5.10
C ALA A 825 -46.75 -34.30 -4.50
N LYS A 826 -46.63 -33.16 -5.22
CA LYS A 826 -45.87 -31.97 -4.83
C LYS A 826 -44.42 -32.27 -4.49
N TRP A 827 -43.81 -33.15 -5.28
CA TRP A 827 -42.42 -33.56 -5.07
C TRP A 827 -41.45 -32.41 -5.33
N VAL A 828 -40.40 -32.34 -4.50
CA VAL A 828 -39.32 -31.34 -4.56
C VAL A 828 -37.99 -32.08 -4.65
N LYS A 829 -37.09 -31.64 -5.53
CA LYS A 829 -35.79 -32.27 -5.72
C LYS A 829 -34.91 -32.05 -4.47
N PRO A 830 -34.41 -33.11 -3.79
CA PRO A 830 -33.49 -32.97 -2.67
C PRO A 830 -32.08 -32.57 -3.12
N GLU A 831 -31.39 -31.72 -2.35
CA GLU A 831 -30.04 -31.20 -2.66
C GLU A 831 -28.96 -32.30 -2.81
N SER A 832 -29.21 -33.49 -2.25
CA SER A 832 -28.28 -34.63 -2.21
C SER A 832 -28.28 -35.53 -3.45
N HIS A 833 -29.20 -35.34 -4.41
CA HIS A 833 -29.27 -36.16 -5.62
C HIS A 833 -28.62 -35.48 -6.82
N GLY A 834 -27.42 -35.97 -7.19
CA GLY A 834 -26.72 -35.62 -8.44
C GLY A 834 -27.29 -36.31 -9.68
N ASP A 835 -28.38 -37.07 -9.55
CA ASP A 835 -28.93 -37.93 -10.60
C ASP A 835 -29.65 -37.13 -11.70
N LYS A 836 -29.52 -37.62 -12.93
CA LYS A 836 -30.11 -37.03 -14.14
C LYS A 836 -31.56 -37.50 -14.27
N PHE A 837 -32.52 -36.60 -14.16
CA PHE A 837 -33.91 -36.91 -14.49
C PHE A 837 -34.10 -36.96 -16.01
N TRP A 838 -34.61 -38.08 -16.54
CA TRP A 838 -34.78 -38.25 -17.98
C TRP A 838 -36.15 -37.78 -18.45
N VAL A 839 -36.17 -37.03 -19.55
CA VAL A 839 -37.40 -36.59 -20.23
C VAL A 839 -37.40 -37.05 -21.69
N PHE A 840 -38.58 -37.07 -22.29
CA PHE A 840 -38.74 -37.44 -23.70
C PHE A 840 -38.78 -36.18 -24.57
N THR A 841 -37.97 -36.17 -25.63
CA THR A 841 -37.82 -35.01 -26.53
C THR A 841 -38.68 -35.14 -27.79
N GLU A 842 -38.91 -34.05 -28.51
CA GLU A 842 -39.62 -34.05 -29.81
C GLU A 842 -38.96 -34.97 -30.84
N GLY A 843 -37.63 -35.14 -30.77
CA GLY A 843 -36.87 -36.05 -31.64
C GLY A 843 -36.99 -37.53 -31.29
N GLY A 844 -37.86 -37.92 -30.35
CA GLY A 844 -38.12 -39.32 -29.98
C GLY A 844 -37.05 -39.95 -29.09
N GLN A 845 -36.21 -39.13 -28.42
CA GLN A 845 -35.09 -39.59 -27.60
C GLN A 845 -35.33 -39.30 -26.12
N HIS A 846 -34.93 -40.22 -25.25
CA HIS A 846 -34.78 -39.99 -23.81
C HIS A 846 -33.49 -39.21 -23.55
N VAL A 847 -33.61 -38.02 -22.97
CA VAL A 847 -32.48 -37.10 -22.71
C VAL A 847 -32.62 -36.53 -21.29
N PRO A 848 -31.51 -36.24 -20.58
CA PRO A 848 -31.58 -35.56 -19.28
C PRO A 848 -32.27 -34.20 -19.39
N ALA A 849 -33.17 -33.90 -18.44
CA ALA A 849 -33.97 -32.67 -18.41
C ALA A 849 -33.13 -31.37 -18.55
N GLN A 850 -31.94 -31.35 -17.93
CA GLN A 850 -31.01 -30.21 -17.96
C GLN A 850 -30.42 -29.89 -19.34
N GLN A 851 -30.60 -30.77 -20.33
CA GLN A 851 -30.14 -30.61 -21.71
C GLN A 851 -31.29 -30.33 -22.69
N VAL A 852 -32.51 -30.13 -22.18
CA VAL A 852 -33.73 -29.98 -22.97
C VAL A 852 -34.33 -28.60 -22.74
N TYR A 853 -34.82 -28.01 -23.82
CA TYR A 853 -35.44 -26.69 -23.83
C TYR A 853 -36.97 -26.77 -23.80
N LEU A 854 -37.59 -25.82 -23.09
CA LEU A 854 -39.03 -25.62 -23.07
C LEU A 854 -39.46 -24.75 -24.24
N ASP A 855 -40.56 -25.14 -24.88
CA ASP A 855 -41.27 -24.30 -25.84
C ASP A 855 -42.34 -23.45 -25.13
N THR A 856 -41.98 -22.23 -24.74
CA THR A 856 -42.89 -21.30 -24.01
C THR A 856 -43.49 -20.22 -24.91
N ALA A 857 -43.40 -20.37 -26.24
CA ALA A 857 -43.68 -19.30 -27.18
C ALA A 857 -45.17 -18.97 -27.33
N GLN A 858 -45.57 -17.77 -26.91
CA GLN A 858 -46.60 -17.01 -27.64
C GLN A 858 -46.02 -15.83 -28.45
N GLN A 859 -44.75 -15.44 -28.25
CA GLN A 859 -44.11 -14.33 -29.01
C GLN A 859 -42.75 -14.68 -29.67
N SER A 860 -42.15 -15.85 -29.41
CA SER A 860 -40.76 -16.18 -29.82
C SER A 860 -40.64 -16.83 -31.21
N SER A 861 -41.73 -17.35 -31.79
CA SER A 861 -41.74 -18.05 -33.08
C SER A 861 -41.54 -17.14 -34.31
N THR A 862 -41.53 -15.81 -34.10
CA THR A 862 -41.23 -14.79 -35.11
C THR A 862 -39.74 -14.45 -35.20
N ARG A 863 -38.95 -14.79 -34.17
CA ARG A 863 -37.52 -14.48 -34.10
C ARG A 863 -36.71 -15.52 -34.88
N GLU A 864 -35.89 -15.06 -35.82
CA GLU A 864 -35.15 -15.95 -36.72
C GLU A 864 -34.10 -16.81 -36.01
N TRP A 865 -33.43 -16.25 -34.98
CA TRP A 865 -32.46 -16.97 -34.18
C TRP A 865 -33.07 -18.16 -33.40
N TYR A 866 -34.32 -18.01 -32.91
CA TYR A 866 -35.01 -19.06 -32.16
C TYR A 866 -35.37 -20.25 -33.06
N ARG A 867 -35.81 -19.99 -34.29
CA ARG A 867 -36.08 -21.03 -35.29
C ARG A 867 -34.83 -21.83 -35.64
N ARG A 868 -33.69 -21.15 -35.76
CA ARG A 868 -32.40 -21.80 -36.00
C ARG A 868 -31.96 -22.62 -34.79
N PHE A 869 -32.01 -22.04 -33.59
CA PHE A 869 -31.67 -22.72 -32.35
C PHE A 869 -32.47 -24.00 -32.15
N ARG A 870 -33.79 -23.97 -32.43
CA ARG A 870 -34.67 -25.14 -32.35
C ARG A 870 -34.29 -26.28 -33.30
N LYS A 871 -33.78 -25.97 -34.49
CA LYS A 871 -33.33 -27.01 -35.43
C LYS A 871 -32.07 -27.73 -34.95
N GLU A 872 -31.23 -27.04 -34.18
CA GLU A 872 -29.92 -27.51 -33.73
C GLU A 872 -29.95 -28.13 -32.32
N HIS A 873 -31.01 -27.88 -31.53
CA HIS A 873 -31.10 -28.26 -30.10
C HIS A 873 -32.40 -29.02 -29.78
N ARG A 874 -32.44 -29.69 -28.62
CA ARG A 874 -33.51 -30.63 -28.26
C ARG A 874 -34.60 -29.96 -27.42
N PHE A 875 -35.85 -30.11 -27.84
CA PHE A 875 -37.03 -29.54 -27.15
C PHE A 875 -37.89 -30.65 -26.52
N LEU A 876 -38.62 -30.29 -25.46
CA LEU A 876 -39.51 -31.19 -24.73
C LEU A 876 -40.69 -31.63 -25.60
N HIS A 877 -41.04 -32.92 -25.54
CA HIS A 877 -42.14 -33.48 -26.36
C HIS A 877 -43.50 -32.86 -26.02
N VAL A 878 -44.33 -32.61 -27.04
CA VAL A 878 -45.64 -31.93 -26.94
C VAL A 878 -46.60 -32.57 -25.93
N ASP A 879 -46.56 -33.89 -25.77
CA ASP A 879 -47.43 -34.62 -24.82
C ASP A 879 -47.26 -34.18 -23.35
N TYR A 880 -46.10 -33.65 -22.95
CA TYR A 880 -45.91 -33.12 -21.59
C TYR A 880 -46.76 -31.86 -21.33
N TYR A 881 -47.09 -31.10 -22.37
CA TYR A 881 -47.95 -29.92 -22.27
C TYR A 881 -49.44 -30.31 -22.21
N HIS A 882 -49.80 -31.49 -22.73
CA HIS A 882 -51.17 -32.02 -22.73
C HIS A 882 -51.47 -32.98 -21.57
N ALA A 883 -50.45 -33.38 -20.80
CA ALA A 883 -50.57 -34.34 -19.70
C ALA A 883 -51.30 -33.78 -18.46
N VAL A 884 -51.36 -32.45 -18.34
CA VAL A 884 -52.04 -31.72 -17.25
C VAL A 884 -53.21 -30.91 -17.77
N LYS A 885 -54.15 -30.57 -16.88
CA LYS A 885 -55.29 -29.73 -17.26
C LYS A 885 -54.82 -28.30 -17.60
N PRO A 886 -55.51 -27.56 -18.47
CA PRO A 886 -55.12 -26.18 -18.84
C PRO A 886 -54.95 -25.24 -17.64
N GLU A 887 -55.75 -25.44 -16.60
CA GLU A 887 -55.72 -24.69 -15.33
C GLU A 887 -54.41 -24.90 -14.55
N GLU A 888 -53.74 -26.03 -14.74
CA GLU A 888 -52.50 -26.43 -14.05
C GLU A 888 -51.24 -26.08 -14.86
N ALA A 889 -51.39 -25.64 -16.12
CA ALA A 889 -50.30 -25.51 -17.09
C ALA A 889 -49.19 -24.54 -16.66
N ASN A 890 -49.52 -23.37 -16.09
CA ASN A 890 -48.51 -22.40 -15.66
C ASN A 890 -47.69 -22.92 -14.46
N SER A 891 -48.38 -23.49 -13.47
CA SER A 891 -47.74 -24.11 -12.29
C SER A 891 -46.88 -25.31 -12.67
N TRP A 892 -47.30 -26.07 -13.69
CA TRP A 892 -46.55 -27.18 -14.26
C TRP A 892 -45.25 -26.72 -14.93
N LEU A 893 -45.27 -25.67 -15.77
CA LEU A 893 -44.07 -25.15 -16.42
C LEU A 893 -43.06 -24.56 -15.41
N ILE A 894 -43.55 -23.82 -14.41
CA ILE A 894 -42.72 -23.29 -13.32
C ILE A 894 -42.06 -24.45 -12.55
N TRP A 895 -42.82 -25.52 -12.28
CA TRP A 895 -42.31 -26.70 -11.59
C TRP A 895 -41.27 -27.47 -12.41
N LEU A 896 -41.51 -27.67 -13.71
CA LEU A 896 -40.55 -28.29 -14.63
C LEU A 896 -39.21 -27.51 -14.67
N ARG A 897 -39.27 -26.18 -14.75
CA ARG A 897 -38.07 -25.32 -14.70
C ARG A 897 -37.35 -25.42 -13.36
N GLY A 898 -38.08 -25.26 -12.26
CA GLY A 898 -37.49 -25.16 -10.92
C GLY A 898 -36.99 -26.48 -10.36
N GLN A 899 -37.69 -27.59 -10.61
CA GLN A 899 -37.39 -28.90 -10.00
C GLN A 899 -36.60 -29.83 -10.92
N LEU A 900 -36.86 -29.77 -12.23
CA LEU A 900 -36.17 -30.63 -13.20
C LEU A 900 -35.06 -29.91 -13.99
N GLY A 901 -35.03 -28.57 -13.98
CA GLY A 901 -33.92 -27.77 -14.52
C GLY A 901 -33.93 -27.60 -16.04
N LEU A 902 -35.10 -27.58 -16.67
CA LEU A 902 -35.22 -27.27 -18.11
C LEU A 902 -35.01 -25.78 -18.39
N TRP A 903 -34.50 -25.47 -19.60
CA TRP A 903 -34.13 -24.11 -20.01
C TRP A 903 -35.14 -23.49 -20.97
N GLU A 904 -35.40 -22.19 -20.84
CA GLU A 904 -36.28 -21.42 -21.76
C GLU A 904 -35.47 -20.69 -22.85
N VAL A 905 -34.23 -20.29 -22.55
CA VAL A 905 -33.31 -19.57 -23.45
C VAL A 905 -31.97 -20.30 -23.55
N PRO A 906 -31.16 -20.06 -24.60
CA PRO A 906 -29.83 -20.66 -24.73
C PRO A 906 -29.00 -20.51 -23.46
N ARG A 907 -28.32 -21.58 -23.07
CA ARG A 907 -27.63 -21.62 -21.79
C ARG A 907 -26.34 -20.81 -21.89
N LEU A 908 -26.17 -19.77 -21.09
CA LEU A 908 -24.96 -18.95 -21.16
C LEU A 908 -23.74 -19.64 -20.53
N VAL A 909 -23.91 -20.20 -19.34
CA VAL A 909 -22.82 -20.78 -18.53
C VAL A 909 -22.88 -22.31 -18.49
N ASP A 910 -21.73 -22.95 -18.30
CA ASP A 910 -21.68 -24.39 -18.11
C ASP A 910 -22.36 -24.81 -16.80
N ALA A 911 -23.06 -25.94 -16.81
CA ALA A 911 -23.74 -26.44 -15.61
C ALA A 911 -22.76 -26.97 -14.55
N SER A 912 -21.53 -27.28 -14.93
CA SER A 912 -20.45 -27.74 -14.05
C SER A 912 -19.51 -26.62 -13.60
N ASP A 913 -19.37 -25.55 -14.40
CA ASP A 913 -18.55 -24.39 -14.08
C ASP A 913 -19.26 -23.08 -14.50
N PRO A 914 -19.83 -22.34 -13.54
CA PRO A 914 -20.49 -21.07 -13.78
C PRO A 914 -19.58 -19.97 -14.36
N ALA A 915 -18.25 -20.16 -14.38
CA ALA A 915 -17.27 -19.23 -14.92
C ALA A 915 -16.96 -19.42 -16.41
N MET A 916 -17.46 -20.50 -17.00
CA MET A 916 -17.18 -20.88 -18.39
C MET A 916 -18.44 -20.79 -19.23
N LEU A 917 -18.30 -20.35 -20.49
CA LEU A 917 -19.41 -20.39 -21.44
C LEU A 917 -19.85 -21.84 -21.65
N SER A 918 -21.16 -22.08 -21.75
CA SER A 918 -21.68 -23.42 -22.07
C SER A 918 -21.24 -23.88 -23.46
N SER A 919 -21.27 -25.18 -23.73
CA SER A 919 -21.07 -25.73 -25.08
C SER A 919 -21.99 -25.08 -26.11
N ASP A 920 -23.23 -24.84 -25.72
CA ASP A 920 -24.31 -24.35 -26.57
C ASP A 920 -24.02 -22.88 -26.96
N PHE A 921 -23.60 -22.06 -26.00
CA PHE A 921 -23.28 -20.65 -26.25
C PHE A 921 -21.95 -20.46 -26.99
N ARG A 922 -20.95 -21.32 -26.75
CA ARG A 922 -19.72 -21.33 -27.55
C ARG A 922 -20.01 -21.68 -29.01
N GLN A 923 -20.92 -22.63 -29.25
CA GLN A 923 -21.33 -22.98 -30.60
C GLN A 923 -22.04 -21.80 -31.28
N ILE A 924 -22.90 -21.09 -30.55
CA ILE A 924 -23.56 -19.85 -31.03
C ILE A 924 -22.51 -18.81 -31.44
N LEU A 925 -21.56 -18.47 -30.56
CA LEU A 925 -20.54 -17.45 -30.84
C LEU A 925 -19.63 -17.82 -32.03
N ASN A 926 -19.36 -19.11 -32.23
CA ASN A 926 -18.45 -19.59 -33.28
C ASN A 926 -19.14 -19.84 -34.62
N SER A 927 -20.43 -20.18 -34.63
CA SER A 927 -21.13 -20.70 -35.83
C SER A 927 -22.21 -19.76 -36.37
N TRP A 928 -22.74 -18.86 -35.55
CA TRP A 928 -23.78 -17.92 -35.98
C TRP A 928 -23.17 -16.65 -36.55
N GLN A 929 -23.92 -15.94 -37.39
CA GLN A 929 -23.48 -14.62 -37.85
C GLN A 929 -23.47 -13.65 -36.67
N SER A 930 -22.52 -12.71 -36.65
CA SER A 930 -22.35 -11.80 -35.52
C SER A 930 -23.61 -11.03 -35.16
N LYS A 931 -24.35 -10.58 -36.18
CA LYS A 931 -25.63 -9.91 -36.02
C LYS A 931 -26.68 -10.78 -35.31
N GLU A 932 -26.71 -12.08 -35.58
CA GLU A 932 -27.71 -13.01 -35.04
C GLU A 932 -27.50 -13.28 -33.55
N PHE A 933 -26.26 -13.54 -33.11
CA PHE A 933 -26.00 -13.77 -31.69
C PHE A 933 -26.04 -12.48 -30.87
N LEU A 934 -25.69 -11.33 -31.47
CA LEU A 934 -25.83 -10.02 -30.81
C LEU A 934 -27.31 -9.67 -30.61
N MET A 935 -28.19 -10.01 -31.56
CA MET A 935 -29.63 -9.88 -31.38
C MET A 935 -30.18 -10.83 -30.30
N LEU A 936 -29.71 -12.08 -30.23
CA LEU A 936 -30.03 -12.99 -29.12
C LEU A 936 -29.65 -12.38 -27.76
N LEU A 937 -28.43 -11.85 -27.65
CA LEU A 937 -27.95 -11.22 -26.40
C LEU A 937 -28.79 -10.00 -26.03
N LYS A 938 -29.19 -9.18 -27.01
CA LYS A 938 -30.07 -8.01 -26.81
C LYS A 938 -31.48 -8.41 -26.36
N ASP A 939 -32.09 -9.40 -27.03
CA ASP A 939 -33.47 -9.79 -26.79
C ASP A 939 -33.67 -10.49 -25.44
N GLU A 940 -32.64 -11.19 -24.96
CA GLU A 940 -32.68 -11.99 -23.72
C GLU A 940 -31.74 -11.44 -22.64
N TRP A 941 -31.34 -10.17 -22.74
CA TRP A 941 -30.36 -9.57 -21.81
C TRP A 941 -30.80 -9.69 -20.36
N ASP A 942 -32.09 -9.48 -20.04
CA ASP A 942 -32.62 -9.60 -18.67
C ASP A 942 -32.37 -10.99 -18.05
N SER A 943 -32.35 -12.03 -18.87
CA SER A 943 -32.07 -13.41 -18.46
C SER A 943 -30.57 -13.68 -18.24
N TYR A 944 -29.69 -12.89 -18.89
CA TYR A 944 -28.23 -13.04 -18.84
C TYR A 944 -27.54 -12.04 -17.90
N GLU A 945 -28.13 -10.88 -17.66
CA GLU A 945 -27.56 -9.77 -16.88
C GLU A 945 -27.20 -10.20 -15.46
N ARG A 946 -27.97 -11.13 -14.88
CA ARG A 946 -27.71 -11.74 -13.57
C ARG A 946 -26.32 -12.38 -13.43
N PHE A 947 -25.68 -12.77 -14.53
CA PHE A 947 -24.33 -13.35 -14.53
C PHE A 947 -23.22 -12.29 -14.59
N PHE A 948 -23.57 -11.02 -14.80
CA PHE A 948 -22.62 -9.91 -14.99
C PHE A 948 -22.79 -8.76 -13.98
N LYS A 949 -23.81 -8.80 -13.12
CA LYS A 949 -24.05 -7.84 -12.03
C LYS A 949 -23.32 -8.26 -10.74
N ASP A 950 -22.62 -7.31 -10.13
CA ASP A 950 -22.09 -7.47 -8.77
C ASP A 950 -23.24 -7.37 -7.77
N GLN A 951 -23.43 -8.38 -6.89
CA GLN A 951 -24.39 -8.25 -5.80
C GLN A 951 -23.70 -7.76 -4.52
N ILE A 952 -24.29 -6.75 -3.89
CA ILE A 952 -23.95 -6.30 -2.53
C ILE A 952 -24.62 -7.26 -1.56
N VAL A 953 -23.82 -8.00 -0.77
CA VAL A 953 -24.34 -8.82 0.32
C VAL A 953 -23.70 -8.35 1.63
N GLY A 954 -24.46 -7.57 2.39
CA GLY A 954 -24.22 -7.30 3.81
C GLY A 954 -23.29 -6.13 4.11
N SER A 955 -23.81 -5.13 4.84
CA SER A 955 -23.02 -4.07 5.46
C SER A 955 -22.48 -4.53 6.81
N ASP A 956 -21.17 -4.48 6.97
CA ASP A 956 -20.56 -4.55 8.30
C ASP A 956 -20.82 -3.23 9.04
N GLN A 957 -20.85 -3.24 10.37
CA GLN A 957 -21.27 -2.12 11.25
C GLN A 957 -20.45 -0.82 11.11
N ASN A 958 -19.51 -0.75 10.16
CA ASN A 958 -18.69 0.42 9.85
C ASN A 958 -19.02 1.06 8.48
N GLY A 959 -20.07 0.62 7.77
CA GLY A 959 -20.53 1.31 6.55
C GLY A 959 -19.53 1.26 5.38
N THR A 960 -18.71 0.21 5.29
CA THR A 960 -17.95 -0.09 4.07
C THR A 960 -18.66 -1.20 3.33
N ASP A 961 -19.09 -0.89 2.10
CA ASP A 961 -19.67 -1.88 1.19
C ASP A 961 -18.57 -2.87 0.76
N ASN A 962 -18.61 -4.09 1.29
CA ASN A 962 -17.77 -5.17 0.78
C ASN A 962 -18.36 -5.67 -0.55
N VAL A 963 -17.85 -5.15 -1.67
CA VAL A 963 -18.14 -5.68 -3.00
C VAL A 963 -17.31 -6.95 -3.20
N LEU A 964 -17.86 -8.11 -2.86
CA LEU A 964 -17.41 -9.38 -3.43
C LEU A 964 -18.06 -9.53 -4.81
N GLY A 965 -17.40 -9.00 -5.83
CA GLY A 965 -17.77 -9.29 -7.22
C GLY A 965 -17.77 -10.79 -7.44
N TYR A 966 -18.72 -11.31 -8.23
CA TYR A 966 -18.66 -12.70 -8.67
C TYR A 966 -17.29 -12.94 -9.31
N PRO A 967 -16.42 -13.82 -8.77
CA PRO A 967 -15.04 -13.98 -9.25
C PRO A 967 -14.94 -14.54 -10.69
N HIS A 968 -16.09 -14.77 -11.32
CA HIS A 968 -16.28 -15.42 -12.59
C HIS A 968 -16.72 -14.46 -13.72
N SER A 969 -17.16 -13.23 -13.40
CA SER A 969 -17.70 -12.29 -14.40
C SER A 969 -16.64 -11.79 -15.39
N THR A 970 -15.39 -11.61 -14.94
CA THR A 970 -14.27 -11.20 -15.80
C THR A 970 -13.96 -12.24 -16.87
N ALA A 971 -13.87 -13.53 -16.49
CA ALA A 971 -13.58 -14.61 -17.42
C ALA A 971 -14.67 -14.79 -18.50
N LEU A 972 -15.93 -14.58 -18.14
CA LEU A 972 -17.06 -14.60 -19.08
C LEU A 972 -17.05 -13.36 -20.00
N ARG A 973 -16.74 -12.17 -19.46
CA ARG A 973 -16.62 -10.93 -20.25
C ARG A 973 -15.52 -11.04 -21.30
N ASP A 974 -14.37 -11.61 -20.93
CA ASP A 974 -13.24 -11.81 -21.84
C ASP A 974 -13.56 -12.83 -22.95
N GLN A 975 -14.26 -13.92 -22.60
CA GLN A 975 -14.66 -14.95 -23.58
C GLN A 975 -15.67 -14.42 -24.61
N ILE A 976 -16.67 -13.65 -24.18
CA ILE A 976 -17.65 -13.02 -25.08
C ILE A 976 -17.00 -11.86 -25.85
N GLY A 977 -16.17 -11.04 -25.19
CA GLY A 977 -15.42 -9.94 -25.80
C GLY A 977 -14.42 -10.39 -26.87
N SER A 978 -13.88 -11.60 -26.75
CA SER A 978 -12.99 -12.20 -27.75
C SER A 978 -13.72 -12.76 -28.97
N ALA A 979 -15.06 -12.83 -28.97
CA ALA A 979 -15.83 -13.37 -30.09
C ALA A 979 -15.66 -12.51 -31.34
N LYS A 980 -15.42 -13.15 -32.50
CA LYS A 980 -15.22 -12.45 -33.77
C LYS A 980 -16.55 -11.93 -34.30
N VAL A 981 -16.62 -10.63 -34.60
CA VAL A 981 -17.79 -9.98 -35.17
C VAL A 981 -17.50 -9.37 -36.54
N ASN A 982 -18.51 -9.42 -37.42
CA ASN A 982 -18.45 -8.75 -38.72
C ASN A 982 -18.60 -7.24 -38.52
N CYS A 983 -17.66 -6.51 -39.12
CA CYS A 983 -17.67 -5.06 -39.12
C CYS A 983 -17.92 -4.54 -40.55
N ARG A 984 -18.37 -3.28 -40.63
CA ARG A 984 -18.55 -2.55 -41.89
C ARG A 984 -17.23 -2.59 -42.68
N GLY A 985 -17.31 -3.01 -43.94
CA GLY A 985 -16.12 -3.26 -44.79
C GLY A 985 -15.74 -4.74 -44.95
N GLY A 986 -16.49 -5.67 -44.33
CA GLY A 986 -16.39 -7.11 -44.58
C GLY A 986 -15.26 -7.83 -43.83
N LEU A 987 -14.57 -7.12 -42.92
CA LEU A 987 -13.54 -7.68 -42.05
C LEU A 987 -14.13 -8.12 -40.70
N THR A 988 -13.45 -9.07 -40.05
CA THR A 988 -13.86 -9.59 -38.73
C THR A 988 -12.87 -9.17 -37.65
N TYR A 989 -13.39 -8.70 -36.52
CA TYR A 989 -12.61 -8.24 -35.38
C TYR A 989 -13.17 -8.81 -34.07
N PRO A 990 -12.35 -9.00 -33.02
CA PRO A 990 -12.86 -9.32 -31.69
C PRO A 990 -13.84 -8.25 -31.20
N LEU A 991 -14.97 -8.64 -30.61
CA LEU A 991 -16.02 -7.74 -30.14
C LEU A 991 -15.48 -6.60 -29.26
N GLN A 992 -14.55 -6.89 -28.36
CA GLN A 992 -13.91 -5.90 -27.48
C GLN A 992 -13.10 -4.81 -28.21
N ASP A 993 -12.71 -5.05 -29.47
CA ASP A 993 -11.92 -4.12 -30.28
C ASP A 993 -12.78 -3.30 -31.26
N THR A 994 -14.10 -3.35 -31.11
CA THR A 994 -15.08 -2.78 -32.06
C THR A 994 -15.85 -1.57 -31.54
N PHE A 995 -16.52 -0.88 -32.46
CA PHE A 995 -17.21 0.39 -32.22
C PHE A 995 -18.66 0.33 -32.69
N THR A 996 -19.55 1.08 -32.04
CA THR A 996 -20.96 1.24 -32.49
C THR A 996 -21.26 2.59 -33.13
N ILE A 997 -20.31 3.52 -33.05
CA ILE A 997 -20.41 4.88 -33.59
C ILE A 997 -19.45 5.06 -34.75
N ASP A 998 -19.96 5.66 -35.82
CA ASP A 998 -19.16 6.16 -36.92
C ASP A 998 -18.77 7.60 -36.63
N PHE A 999 -17.49 7.84 -36.39
CA PHE A 999 -16.94 9.15 -36.03
C PHE A 999 -16.00 9.69 -37.13
N LEU A 1000 -15.81 8.95 -38.22
CA LEU A 1000 -14.94 9.32 -39.32
C LEU A 1000 -15.64 10.33 -40.26
N PRO A 1001 -14.90 11.27 -40.87
CA PRO A 1001 -15.49 12.24 -41.80
C PRO A 1001 -16.06 11.60 -43.07
N ASP A 1002 -17.12 12.20 -43.62
CA ASP A 1002 -17.66 11.82 -44.92
C ASP A 1002 -16.59 11.92 -46.03
N GLY A 1003 -16.46 10.86 -46.84
CA GLY A 1003 -15.47 10.79 -47.93
C GLY A 1003 -14.09 10.26 -47.52
N THR A 1004 -13.96 9.64 -46.34
CA THR A 1004 -12.75 8.95 -45.88
C THR A 1004 -12.39 7.77 -46.79
N ASP A 1005 -11.10 7.63 -47.13
CA ASP A 1005 -10.59 6.58 -48.02
C ASP A 1005 -10.96 5.17 -47.52
N ALA A 1006 -11.29 4.26 -48.45
CA ALA A 1006 -11.66 2.88 -48.13
C ALA A 1006 -10.58 2.11 -47.33
N ALA A 1007 -9.31 2.47 -47.50
CA ALA A 1007 -8.18 1.91 -46.75
C ALA A 1007 -8.11 2.36 -45.28
N ILE A 1008 -8.79 3.45 -44.93
CA ILE A 1008 -8.88 3.99 -43.57
C ILE A 1008 -10.15 3.49 -42.89
N LEU A 1009 -11.23 3.33 -43.66
CA LEU A 1009 -12.47 2.69 -43.20
C LEU A 1009 -12.22 1.26 -42.70
N SER A 1010 -11.28 0.51 -43.28
CA SER A 1010 -10.91 -0.83 -42.81
C SER A 1010 -10.17 -0.84 -41.46
N LEU A 1011 -9.62 0.30 -41.01
CA LEU A 1011 -8.96 0.46 -39.71
C LEU A 1011 -9.94 0.80 -38.57
N HIS A 1012 -11.21 1.09 -38.92
CA HIS A 1012 -12.30 1.40 -37.98
C HIS A 1012 -13.36 0.29 -37.96
N PRO A 1013 -13.21 -0.72 -37.09
CA PRO A 1013 -14.10 -1.88 -37.00
C PRO A 1013 -15.48 -1.51 -36.39
N LEU A 1014 -16.33 -0.87 -37.19
CA LEU A 1014 -17.71 -0.54 -36.82
C LEU A 1014 -18.59 -1.79 -36.91
N ILE A 1015 -19.21 -2.21 -35.79
CA ILE A 1015 -20.07 -3.39 -35.73
C ILE A 1015 -21.29 -3.19 -36.63
N GLU A 1016 -21.62 -4.22 -37.41
CA GLU A 1016 -22.84 -4.24 -38.23
C GLU A 1016 -24.08 -4.66 -37.42
N ILE A 1017 -24.69 -3.71 -36.70
CA ILE A 1017 -25.93 -3.90 -35.92
C ILE A 1017 -27.05 -2.94 -36.35
N PRO A 1018 -28.34 -3.35 -36.26
CA PRO A 1018 -29.47 -2.46 -36.48
C PRO A 1018 -29.52 -1.35 -35.43
N GLU A 1019 -29.82 -0.11 -35.88
CA GLU A 1019 -30.01 1.05 -34.99
C GLU A 1019 -28.88 1.17 -33.94
N SER A 1020 -27.62 1.27 -34.40
CA SER A 1020 -26.42 1.18 -33.55
C SER A 1020 -26.34 2.21 -32.42
N GLN A 1021 -27.18 3.27 -32.45
CA GLN A 1021 -27.31 4.29 -31.41
C GLN A 1021 -28.44 4.02 -30.40
N SER A 1022 -29.18 2.92 -30.52
CA SER A 1022 -30.24 2.56 -29.57
C SER A 1022 -29.66 2.30 -28.17
N ALA A 1023 -30.36 2.78 -27.14
CA ALA A 1023 -30.02 2.55 -25.73
C ALA A 1023 -29.98 1.05 -25.38
N ASP A 1024 -30.69 0.23 -26.14
CA ASP A 1024 -30.73 -1.23 -25.97
C ASP A 1024 -29.37 -1.90 -26.20
N TRP A 1025 -28.40 -1.23 -26.84
CA TRP A 1025 -27.06 -1.76 -27.09
C TRP A 1025 -26.04 -1.38 -26.02
N THR A 1026 -26.44 -0.59 -25.01
CA THR A 1026 -25.53 -0.10 -23.95
C THR A 1026 -24.87 -1.22 -23.15
N PHE A 1027 -25.49 -2.41 -23.07
CA PHE A 1027 -24.92 -3.57 -22.41
C PHE A 1027 -23.60 -4.05 -23.05
N LEU A 1028 -23.37 -3.77 -24.34
CA LEU A 1028 -22.15 -4.16 -25.05
C LEU A 1028 -20.88 -3.52 -24.45
N LYS A 1029 -21.02 -2.41 -23.72
CA LYS A 1029 -19.92 -1.82 -22.93
C LYS A 1029 -19.30 -2.83 -21.96
N GLN A 1030 -20.08 -3.78 -21.44
CA GLN A 1030 -19.59 -4.81 -20.53
C GLN A 1030 -18.61 -5.78 -21.21
N PHE A 1031 -18.59 -5.83 -22.54
CA PHE A 1031 -17.71 -6.70 -23.35
C PHE A 1031 -16.60 -5.91 -24.07
N GLY A 1032 -16.32 -4.68 -23.65
CA GLY A 1032 -15.23 -3.85 -24.19
C GLY A 1032 -15.60 -3.02 -25.43
N VAL A 1033 -16.83 -3.12 -25.94
CA VAL A 1033 -17.28 -2.33 -27.10
C VAL A 1033 -17.30 -0.84 -26.77
N THR A 1034 -16.68 -0.04 -27.63
CA THR A 1034 -16.59 1.41 -27.42
C THR A 1034 -17.81 2.11 -28.02
N MET A 1035 -18.57 2.76 -27.15
CA MET A 1035 -19.89 3.35 -27.45
C MET A 1035 -19.91 4.89 -27.41
N LYS A 1036 -18.78 5.55 -27.08
CA LYS A 1036 -18.63 7.02 -27.07
C LYS A 1036 -17.28 7.44 -27.67
N GLU A 1037 -17.22 8.61 -28.29
CA GLU A 1037 -15.96 9.22 -28.74
C GLU A 1037 -15.06 9.51 -27.52
N SER A 1038 -13.77 9.20 -27.63
CA SER A 1038 -12.77 9.45 -26.57
C SER A 1038 -11.40 9.74 -27.18
N VAL A 1039 -10.51 10.41 -26.44
CA VAL A 1039 -9.14 10.71 -26.93
C VAL A 1039 -8.36 9.44 -27.26
N ALA A 1040 -8.53 8.37 -26.48
CA ALA A 1040 -7.91 7.07 -26.70
C ALA A 1040 -8.26 6.45 -28.07
N MET A 1041 -9.47 6.73 -28.57
CA MET A 1041 -9.94 6.27 -29.87
C MET A 1041 -9.15 6.90 -31.02
N TYR A 1042 -9.00 8.23 -31.01
CA TYR A 1042 -8.25 8.96 -32.04
C TYR A 1042 -6.76 8.61 -32.03
N LEU A 1043 -6.18 8.37 -30.85
CA LEU A 1043 -4.79 7.91 -30.71
C LEU A 1043 -4.58 6.50 -31.29
N LYS A 1044 -5.50 5.55 -31.04
CA LYS A 1044 -5.46 4.22 -31.66
C LYS A 1044 -5.57 4.29 -33.19
N THR A 1045 -6.42 5.17 -33.71
CA THR A 1045 -6.52 5.40 -35.17
C THR A 1045 -5.23 6.00 -35.72
N LEU A 1046 -4.60 6.95 -35.00
CA LEU A 1046 -3.32 7.56 -35.37
C LEU A 1046 -2.18 6.53 -35.44
N ASP A 1047 -2.11 5.62 -34.47
CA ASP A 1047 -1.10 4.56 -34.46
C ASP A 1047 -1.32 3.56 -35.62
N LYS A 1048 -2.58 3.21 -35.92
CA LYS A 1048 -2.90 2.30 -37.03
C LYS A 1048 -2.62 2.88 -38.42
N VAL A 1049 -2.71 4.21 -38.60
CA VAL A 1049 -2.36 4.85 -39.88
C VAL A 1049 -0.85 5.06 -40.06
N ARG A 1050 -0.04 4.77 -39.02
CA ARG A 1050 1.42 4.91 -39.07
C ARG A 1050 2.00 4.01 -40.17
N GLY A 1051 2.68 4.62 -41.14
CA GLY A 1051 3.29 3.91 -42.28
C GLY A 1051 2.35 3.67 -43.47
N SER A 1052 1.09 4.11 -43.40
CA SER A 1052 0.14 4.06 -44.54
C SER A 1052 0.13 5.40 -45.30
N THR A 1053 -0.16 5.38 -46.61
CA THR A 1053 -0.37 6.60 -47.41
C THR A 1053 -1.75 7.17 -47.13
N VAL A 1054 -1.83 8.24 -46.33
CA VAL A 1054 -3.08 8.88 -45.91
C VAL A 1054 -3.08 10.36 -46.29
N SER A 1055 -4.24 10.91 -46.66
CA SER A 1055 -4.33 12.32 -47.06
C SER A 1055 -3.97 13.29 -45.92
N LEU A 1056 -3.27 14.38 -46.24
CA LEU A 1056 -2.87 15.41 -45.26
C LEU A 1056 -4.09 16.03 -44.56
N LYS A 1057 -5.23 16.14 -45.26
CA LYS A 1057 -6.50 16.64 -44.71
C LYS A 1057 -7.04 15.74 -43.60
N PHE A 1058 -6.93 14.42 -43.76
CA PHE A 1058 -7.40 13.46 -42.75
C PHE A 1058 -6.51 13.46 -41.50
N ILE A 1059 -5.19 13.53 -41.66
CA ILE A 1059 -4.25 13.65 -40.52
C ILE A 1059 -4.46 14.96 -39.77
N SER A 1060 -4.66 16.08 -40.48
CA SER A 1060 -4.97 17.36 -39.85
C SER A 1060 -6.28 17.34 -39.09
N TRP A 1061 -7.30 16.61 -39.57
CA TRP A 1061 -8.56 16.41 -38.85
C TRP A 1061 -8.35 15.57 -37.57
N LEU A 1062 -7.62 14.45 -37.63
CA LEU A 1062 -7.32 13.61 -36.46
C LEU A 1062 -6.62 14.39 -35.34
N TYR A 1063 -5.57 15.16 -35.66
CA TYR A 1063 -4.87 16.00 -34.68
C TYR A 1063 -5.80 17.08 -34.11
N GLY A 1064 -6.67 17.66 -34.93
CA GLY A 1064 -7.68 18.62 -34.47
C GLY A 1064 -8.66 18.02 -33.46
N GLN A 1065 -9.13 16.79 -33.69
CA GLN A 1065 -10.05 16.10 -32.78
C GLN A 1065 -9.39 15.68 -31.45
N ILE A 1066 -8.10 15.32 -31.48
CA ILE A 1066 -7.29 15.08 -30.28
C ILE A 1066 -7.14 16.39 -29.49
N GLN A 1067 -6.72 17.47 -30.16
CA GLN A 1067 -6.49 18.77 -29.53
C GLN A 1067 -7.76 19.41 -28.93
N GLU A 1068 -8.92 19.23 -29.57
CA GLU A 1068 -10.20 19.78 -29.10
C GLU A 1068 -10.74 19.09 -27.82
N ARG A 1069 -10.30 17.85 -27.59
CA ARG A 1069 -10.72 16.98 -26.48
C ARG A 1069 -9.65 16.80 -25.39
N ASP A 1070 -8.39 17.18 -25.67
CA ASP A 1070 -7.33 17.27 -24.67
C ASP A 1070 -7.69 18.32 -23.59
N GLY A 1071 -7.62 17.93 -22.32
CA GLY A 1071 -8.01 18.75 -21.17
C GLY A 1071 -9.51 18.77 -20.79
N LYS A 1072 -10.38 18.01 -21.48
CA LYS A 1072 -11.83 17.90 -21.14
C LYS A 1072 -12.25 16.56 -20.49
N GLU A 1073 -11.40 15.53 -20.50
CA GLU A 1073 -11.68 14.23 -19.88
C GLU A 1073 -10.64 13.92 -18.78
N PRO A 1074 -11.05 13.69 -17.51
CA PRO A 1074 -10.13 13.30 -16.46
C PRO A 1074 -9.85 11.79 -16.50
N GLY A 1075 -8.61 11.41 -16.80
CA GLY A 1075 -7.97 10.24 -16.16
C GLY A 1075 -7.90 8.90 -16.90
N ASP A 1076 -7.41 8.83 -18.14
CA ASP A 1076 -7.06 7.54 -18.78
C ASP A 1076 -5.87 7.61 -19.77
N LEU A 1077 -4.76 8.22 -19.34
CA LEU A 1077 -3.51 8.29 -20.13
C LEU A 1077 -2.34 7.47 -19.53
N THR A 1078 -2.61 6.55 -18.61
CA THR A 1078 -1.58 5.77 -17.91
C THR A 1078 -1.10 4.50 -18.63
N TYR A 1079 -1.64 4.15 -19.80
CA TYR A 1079 -1.26 2.92 -20.51
C TYR A 1079 -1.07 3.07 -22.02
N VAL A 1080 -0.35 4.09 -22.50
CA VAL A 1080 0.32 4.03 -23.83
C VAL A 1080 1.55 4.94 -23.83
N ILE A 1081 2.71 4.43 -23.39
CA ILE A 1081 4.04 4.78 -23.92
C ILE A 1081 4.76 3.46 -24.17
#